data_AF-A0A165TGL4-F1
#
_entry.id   AF-A0A165TGL4-F1
#
_cell.length_a   1.000
_cell.length_b   1.000
_cell.length_c   1.000
_cell.angle_alpha   90.00
_cell.angle_beta   90.00
_cell.angle_gamma   90.00
#
_symmetry.space_group_name_H-M   'P 1'
#
loop_
_entity.id
_entity.type
_entity.pdbx_description
1 polymer ?
#
loop_
_entity_poly.entity_id
_entity_poly.type
_entity_poly.pdbx_seq_one_letter_code
_entity_poly.pdbx_strand_id
1 'polypeptide(L)'
;MPLPSARSPSLPVPDDVLLIIAQLLGTVDRLGPPRHLPALLATSKHVYNALCFKNAPTLYDYIFCANFDHRAAYRRLGVRATRSQNRATQLIKVCRMLTRIRTADIYAPGLEDDLWTAFIMLAENDGKNYAQLEWAGLDRFAEAFIVNRLWENRHLHYGWPAESTVNSLAIWSFFIMLDADKLAAIPQDRRNVIIERIRPYVVTALRYPSFHAPDKHFTFPLPEDLGHDFPYTLMTPHGFYPQYRHPEHLRERMRHFNLRIEISAPLIAQGAKLLYLTLYETRLPHSPELPLNREHAIALGRTFIAPTIADIDEANAHRAVTLISHGTWDWRERLDAAQGKLEDDGVWRTTLTATSVAWDNDWHRWWGCIDPWVNEPLKGVVYTLGALNGLWQGRLLVPDVNQYQALVTSPEFPQTFSIMNPRLMTSPLYMRLREHHCVNPMRPVEPAPPQHEGDTDEGICNAWFPTVSLTEQGGRVRVEDERRRQVHIYETYVQGRPNSHDEATCVQCIQRREDEEAELAERVAMHAHAASGEPFEEGHHHHHHHHHHHHHYVQRHGHTRHYHHHHHEPSDVDTDVDDELQQTRADAQQALGQNPDAVIDEVMREGEGDAPPDSEEDEDANSEYADSEDTADSDSAAGSDAEDIEEYIRHTCNGVCDIILTGETLLRHGQAWNHYRFYGRVRKWDGLVALVRVPVDDRGLGVYIFRGYLVGGQNLTGSWRAYAQNPNAIPLEGPFGLLARLFDPYTLELLSRRVITTSAESGLVLDVQPYDAEDEAGVDFADPEVVDLRAVTVLPGFVDAHIHLFLHAYEEVSWEDQVTKQSAPERIVRATLHARRTLMAGYTAVRDLGTEGMDDADIQLRRLMSGPNPMIPGPRYFCSNRALTTTNTYGTRRNYFFCPKSKTHFNQDGVEGVTGAEVVDGEVECIKAVRRQVGGGADWIKVRSSVAHAGIIADIATFSRKELDAIVATAHQLGVKVAAHSAHWNINGTSIASGPGFHTVEHGYDMLFDRPDAKHLRVYRGDTLGIKTYWVPTLAAYYSMSKASPAKWEHCQRVFRHALDRGVEDIACGGDTGVFNHGENALEMKLMVRLGADWRKVLRWGTLNGWHCIRSMAWEGEEGSERLAQVESLSEDVRLVGDNEVPFGAIKKGFAADIIATSGSLEKAFENAVDKSAIVFVMKGGRVYKRDGKEVA
;
A
#
# COMPACT_ATOMS: atom_id res chain seq x y z
N MET A 1 24.77 35.37 80.26
CA MET A 1 23.57 35.74 79.48
C MET A 1 23.70 35.10 78.11
N PRO A 2 22.76 34.25 77.67
CA PRO A 2 22.81 33.64 76.35
C PRO A 2 22.38 34.64 75.28
N LEU A 3 23.06 34.60 74.13
CA LEU A 3 22.74 35.37 72.93
C LEU A 3 21.48 34.80 72.23
N PRO A 4 20.65 35.64 71.60
CA PRO A 4 19.42 35.22 70.94
C PRO A 4 19.73 34.47 69.64
N SER A 5 18.96 33.42 69.37
CA SER A 5 19.00 32.65 68.13
C SER A 5 18.68 33.54 66.93
N ALA A 6 19.63 33.67 66.01
CA ALA A 6 19.37 34.19 64.69
C ALA A 6 18.47 33.18 63.95
N ARG A 7 17.15 33.41 63.98
CA ARG A 7 16.26 32.89 62.94
C ARG A 7 16.61 33.64 61.65
N SER A 8 17.32 33.00 60.74
CA SER A 8 17.32 33.42 59.34
C SER A 8 15.92 33.19 58.77
N PRO A 9 15.25 34.21 58.19
CA PRO A 9 14.02 34.01 57.45
C PRO A 9 14.42 33.47 56.07
N SER A 10 14.58 32.15 55.94
CA SER A 10 14.46 31.55 54.61
C SER A 10 12.98 31.66 54.27
N LEU A 11 12.62 32.66 53.46
CA LEU A 11 11.33 32.67 52.76
C LEU A 11 11.14 31.26 52.18
N PRO A 12 10.09 30.53 52.55
CA PRO A 12 9.80 29.26 51.90
C PRO A 12 9.65 29.56 50.41
N VAL A 13 10.37 28.80 49.57
CA VAL A 13 10.19 28.88 48.13
C VAL A 13 8.71 28.61 47.85
N PRO A 14 8.01 29.52 47.16
CA PRO A 14 6.59 29.34 46.85
C PRO A 14 6.31 28.00 46.15
N ASP A 15 5.16 27.38 46.45
CA ASP A 15 4.82 26.04 45.94
C ASP A 15 4.76 25.99 44.40
N ASP A 16 4.35 27.07 43.74
CA ASP A 16 4.37 27.25 42.29
C ASP A 16 5.79 27.22 41.71
N VAL A 17 6.75 27.86 42.38
CA VAL A 17 8.16 27.81 41.99
C VAL A 17 8.74 26.41 42.19
N LEU A 18 8.37 25.73 43.29
CA LEU A 18 8.75 24.34 43.53
C LEU A 18 8.20 23.39 42.46
N LEU A 19 6.96 23.59 42.00
CA LEU A 19 6.37 22.83 40.90
C LEU A 19 7.13 23.02 39.59
N ILE A 20 7.49 24.25 39.23
CA ILE A 20 8.28 24.53 38.03
C ILE A 20 9.66 23.86 38.10
N ILE A 21 10.35 23.96 39.25
CA ILE A 21 11.63 23.28 39.46
C ILE A 21 11.47 21.77 39.28
N ALA A 22 10.42 21.18 39.84
CA ALA A 22 10.14 19.75 39.74
C ALA A 22 9.79 19.32 38.30
N GLN A 23 9.04 20.13 37.55
CA GLN A 23 8.72 19.89 36.12
C GLN A 23 10.00 19.88 35.28
N LEU A 24 10.87 20.88 35.46
CA LEU A 24 12.15 20.95 34.76
C LEU A 24 13.00 19.73 35.10
N LEU A 25 13.19 19.42 36.38
CA LEU A 25 13.97 18.25 36.82
C LEU A 25 13.41 16.91 36.32
N GLY A 26 12.09 16.79 36.23
CA GLY A 26 11.40 15.61 35.69
C GLY A 26 11.54 15.43 34.18
N THR A 27 11.99 16.47 33.46
CA THR A 27 12.11 16.49 31.99
C THR A 27 13.52 16.75 31.48
N VAL A 28 14.51 17.01 32.35
CA VAL A 28 15.94 17.14 31.98
C VAL A 28 16.43 15.87 31.29
N ASP A 29 16.20 14.71 31.90
CA ASP A 29 16.49 13.42 31.29
C ASP A 29 15.20 12.83 30.76
N ARG A 30 14.97 12.99 29.45
CA ARG A 30 13.75 12.52 28.80
C ARG A 30 13.60 10.98 28.80
N LEU A 31 14.71 10.24 28.87
CA LEU A 31 14.72 8.76 28.85
C LEU A 31 14.84 8.14 30.24
N GLY A 32 13.98 7.17 30.51
CA GLY A 32 13.91 6.43 31.76
C GLY A 32 13.14 7.17 32.87
N PRO A 33 13.16 6.62 34.10
CA PRO A 33 12.49 7.24 35.25
C PRO A 33 13.12 8.59 35.65
N PRO A 34 12.33 9.54 36.20
CA PRO A 34 12.81 10.87 36.59
C PRO A 34 13.72 10.81 37.84
N ARG A 35 15.01 10.54 37.63
CA ARG A 35 16.00 10.24 38.69
C ARG A 35 16.31 11.40 39.65
N HIS A 36 16.10 12.64 39.19
CA HIS A 36 16.39 13.84 39.98
C HIS A 36 15.26 14.20 40.97
N LEU A 37 14.04 13.74 40.70
CA LEU A 37 12.86 14.07 41.49
C LEU A 37 12.88 13.45 42.91
N PRO A 38 13.26 12.16 43.10
CA PRO A 38 13.40 11.59 44.45
C PRO A 38 14.40 12.33 45.32
N ALA A 39 15.51 12.82 44.75
CA ALA A 39 16.51 13.58 45.48
C ALA A 39 15.94 14.92 45.98
N LEU A 40 15.13 15.61 45.16
CA LEU A 40 14.44 16.84 45.55
C LEU A 40 13.41 16.58 46.66
N LEU A 41 12.60 15.54 46.53
CA LEU A 41 11.60 15.16 47.53
C LEU A 41 12.19 14.85 48.91
N ALA A 42 13.44 14.38 48.95
CA ALA A 42 14.15 14.07 50.20
C ALA A 42 14.76 15.30 50.91
N THR A 43 14.69 16.50 50.33
CA THR A 43 15.37 17.70 50.87
C THR A 43 14.69 18.31 52.10
N SER A 44 13.36 18.30 52.18
CA SER A 44 12.58 18.91 53.26
C SER A 44 11.16 18.37 53.32
N LYS A 45 10.56 18.34 54.52
CA LYS A 45 9.15 17.97 54.71
C LYS A 45 8.19 18.90 53.95
N HIS A 46 8.51 20.19 53.86
CA HIS A 46 7.70 21.15 53.11
C HIS A 46 7.73 20.83 51.61
N VAL A 47 8.92 20.60 51.04
CA VAL A 47 9.11 20.22 49.63
C VAL A 47 8.43 18.88 49.33
N TYR A 48 8.56 17.90 50.21
CA TYR A 48 7.86 16.61 50.09
C TYR A 48 6.35 16.80 50.06
N ASN A 49 5.78 17.53 51.03
CA ASN A 49 4.33 17.74 51.10
C ASN A 49 3.81 18.53 49.90
N ALA A 50 4.57 19.49 49.37
CA ALA A 50 4.17 20.27 48.21
C ALA A 50 4.21 19.46 46.90
N LEU A 51 5.18 18.55 46.74
CA LEU A 51 5.46 17.88 45.46
C LEU A 51 5.14 16.39 45.41
N CYS A 52 4.79 15.76 46.55
CA CYS A 52 4.53 14.33 46.56
C CYS A 52 3.33 13.96 45.68
N PHE A 53 3.35 12.72 45.18
CA PHE A 53 2.33 12.17 44.28
C PHE A 53 0.88 12.42 44.72
N LYS A 54 0.59 12.28 46.02
CA LYS A 54 -0.75 12.47 46.57
C LYS A 54 -1.24 13.92 46.47
N ASN A 55 -0.33 14.87 46.60
CA ASN A 55 -0.69 16.30 46.72
C ASN A 55 -0.49 17.07 45.40
N ALA A 56 0.32 16.55 44.47
CA ALA A 56 0.62 17.21 43.20
C ALA A 56 0.48 16.28 41.97
N PRO A 57 -0.68 15.65 41.71
CA PRO A 57 -0.84 14.75 40.56
C PRO A 57 -0.63 15.43 39.20
N THR A 58 -0.91 16.73 39.10
CA THR A 58 -0.68 17.54 37.88
C THR A 58 0.79 17.66 37.48
N LEU A 59 1.72 17.60 38.44
CA LEU A 59 3.16 17.56 38.18
C LEU A 59 3.54 16.26 37.46
N TYR A 60 3.08 15.12 37.96
CA TYR A 60 3.41 13.80 37.40
C TYR A 60 2.71 13.56 36.08
N ASP A 61 1.50 14.08 35.94
CA ASP A 61 0.79 14.16 34.66
C ASP A 61 1.63 14.89 33.60
N TYR A 62 2.12 16.09 33.91
CA TYR A 62 2.99 16.85 33.02
C TYR A 62 4.25 16.06 32.61
N ILE A 63 4.92 15.43 33.58
CA ILE A 63 6.10 14.60 33.31
C ILE A 63 5.76 13.42 32.39
N PHE A 64 4.59 12.80 32.57
CA PHE A 64 4.13 11.72 31.70
C PHE A 64 3.94 12.19 30.26
N CYS A 65 3.15 13.23 30.04
CA CYS A 65 2.88 13.75 28.70
C CYS A 65 4.16 14.25 27.98
N ALA A 66 5.14 14.76 28.73
CA ALA A 66 6.42 15.17 28.18
C ALA A 66 7.23 13.98 27.65
N ASN A 67 7.26 12.85 28.39
CA ASN A 67 8.20 11.75 28.16
C ASN A 67 7.59 10.50 27.51
N PHE A 68 6.25 10.40 27.42
CA PHE A 68 5.53 9.21 26.93
C PHE A 68 4.40 9.60 25.97
N ASP A 69 4.07 8.68 25.05
CA ASP A 69 2.93 8.83 24.15
C ASP A 69 1.63 8.48 24.90
N HIS A 70 0.59 9.29 24.70
CA HIS A 70 -0.68 9.18 25.43
C HIS A 70 -1.92 9.43 24.57
N ARG A 71 -1.75 9.82 23.31
CA ARG A 71 -2.85 10.20 22.41
C ARG A 71 -3.65 8.98 21.96
N ALA A 72 -2.97 7.88 21.67
CA ALA A 72 -3.64 6.62 21.37
C ALA A 72 -4.57 6.18 22.50
N ALA A 73 -4.14 6.35 23.76
CA ALA A 73 -4.97 6.04 24.93
C ALA A 73 -6.22 6.95 24.99
N TYR A 74 -6.10 8.23 24.64
CA TYR A 74 -7.25 9.12 24.52
C TYR A 74 -8.22 8.65 23.43
N ARG A 75 -7.73 8.35 22.22
CA ARG A 75 -8.57 7.83 21.12
C ARG A 75 -9.28 6.52 21.48
N ARG A 76 -8.65 5.66 22.29
CA ARG A 76 -9.11 4.29 22.56
C ARG A 76 -9.94 4.14 23.83
N LEU A 77 -9.71 5.00 24.82
CA LEU A 77 -10.31 4.91 26.17
C LEU A 77 -11.11 6.15 26.55
N GLY A 78 -11.15 7.16 25.68
CA GLY A 78 -11.85 8.41 25.88
C GLY A 78 -11.21 9.33 26.93
N VAL A 79 -11.98 10.36 27.33
CA VAL A 79 -11.53 11.45 28.21
C VAL A 79 -11.05 10.93 29.57
N ARG A 80 -11.56 9.80 30.07
CA ARG A 80 -11.15 9.21 31.36
C ARG A 80 -9.66 8.90 31.42
N ALA A 81 -9.03 8.46 30.33
CA ALA A 81 -7.59 8.22 30.29
C ALA A 81 -6.76 9.51 30.42
N THR A 82 -7.36 10.67 30.13
CA THR A 82 -6.72 11.98 30.16
C THR A 82 -6.79 12.70 31.51
N ARG A 83 -7.46 12.11 32.52
CA ARG A 83 -7.49 12.69 33.87
C ARG A 83 -6.08 12.70 34.47
N SER A 84 -5.66 13.81 35.08
CA SER A 84 -4.30 13.95 35.61
C SER A 84 -3.91 12.85 36.59
N GLN A 85 -4.82 12.41 37.45
CA GLN A 85 -4.59 11.30 38.39
C GLN A 85 -4.28 9.96 37.68
N ASN A 86 -4.92 9.73 36.54
CA ASN A 86 -4.80 8.50 35.76
C ASN A 86 -3.46 8.47 35.01
N ARG A 87 -3.07 9.57 34.34
CA ARG A 87 -1.76 9.69 33.69
C ARG A 87 -0.61 9.70 34.68
N ALA A 88 -0.78 10.36 35.83
CA ALA A 88 0.19 10.33 36.92
C ALA A 88 0.40 8.89 37.44
N THR A 89 -0.67 8.13 37.62
CA THR A 89 -0.58 6.71 38.04
C THR A 89 0.10 5.86 36.96
N GLN A 90 -0.20 6.13 35.68
CA GLN A 90 0.44 5.46 34.55
C GLN A 90 1.94 5.70 34.53
N LEU A 91 2.41 6.92 34.84
CA LEU A 91 3.84 7.23 34.93
C LEU A 91 4.58 6.31 35.91
N ILE A 92 4.00 6.07 37.09
CA ILE A 92 4.60 5.17 38.09
C ILE A 92 4.68 3.75 37.55
N LYS A 93 3.61 3.28 36.92
CA LYS A 93 3.52 1.93 36.34
C LYS A 93 4.61 1.73 35.26
N VAL A 94 4.71 2.64 34.28
CA VAL A 94 5.71 2.53 33.21
C VAL A 94 7.13 2.67 33.75
N CYS A 95 7.41 3.57 34.68
CA CYS A 95 8.76 3.73 35.25
C CYS A 95 9.24 2.49 36.01
N ARG A 96 8.34 1.82 36.75
CA ARG A 96 8.64 0.56 37.44
C ARG A 96 8.94 -0.55 36.44
N MET A 97 8.09 -0.69 35.43
CA MET A 97 8.29 -1.66 34.35
C MET A 97 9.62 -1.43 33.63
N LEU A 98 9.92 -0.20 33.19
CA LEU A 98 11.18 0.13 32.50
C LEU A 98 12.41 -0.24 33.34
N THR A 99 12.36 0.03 34.64
CA THR A 99 13.43 -0.31 35.57
C THR A 99 13.59 -1.82 35.68
N ARG A 100 12.48 -2.58 35.81
CA ARG A 100 12.50 -4.04 35.91
C ARG A 100 12.99 -4.70 34.62
N ILE A 101 12.49 -4.30 33.46
CA ILE A 101 12.96 -4.83 32.17
C ILE A 101 14.46 -4.59 31.99
N ARG A 102 14.96 -3.42 32.41
CA ARG A 102 16.38 -3.08 32.35
C ARG A 102 17.27 -3.94 33.26
N THR A 103 16.72 -4.53 34.33
CA THR A 103 17.46 -5.53 35.14
C THR A 103 17.65 -6.86 34.42
N ALA A 104 16.94 -7.08 33.31
CA ALA A 104 16.99 -8.26 32.46
C ALA A 104 16.62 -9.59 33.15
N ASP A 105 15.87 -9.54 34.27
CA ASP A 105 15.36 -10.74 34.94
C ASP A 105 14.09 -11.26 34.25
N ILE A 106 14.27 -12.25 33.38
CA ILE A 106 13.18 -12.92 32.67
C ILE A 106 12.37 -13.86 33.56
N TYR A 107 12.66 -14.02 34.85
CA TYR A 107 11.92 -14.85 35.82
C TYR A 107 11.30 -14.03 36.97
N ALA A 108 11.34 -12.69 36.86
CA ALA A 108 10.83 -11.80 37.89
C ALA A 108 9.36 -12.05 38.23
N PRO A 109 8.96 -11.96 39.51
CA PRO A 109 7.56 -11.98 39.90
C PRO A 109 6.84 -10.74 39.35
N GLY A 110 5.69 -10.93 38.71
CA GLY A 110 4.92 -9.86 38.07
C GLY A 110 5.33 -9.54 36.61
N LEU A 111 6.16 -10.39 35.99
CA LEU A 111 6.59 -10.22 34.59
C LEU A 111 5.43 -10.02 33.60
N GLU A 112 4.31 -10.67 33.84
CA GLU A 112 3.14 -10.57 32.96
C GLU A 112 2.61 -9.13 32.86
N ASP A 113 2.49 -8.42 33.99
CA ASP A 113 2.05 -7.01 34.01
C ASP A 113 3.10 -6.11 33.34
N ASP A 114 4.39 -6.39 33.52
CA ASP A 114 5.48 -5.65 32.89
C ASP A 114 5.45 -5.83 31.35
N LEU A 115 5.26 -7.05 30.85
CA LEU A 115 5.15 -7.33 29.41
C LEU A 115 3.87 -6.75 28.80
N TRP A 116 2.74 -6.79 29.51
CA TRP A 116 1.50 -6.14 29.07
C TRP A 116 1.69 -4.63 28.92
N THR A 117 2.31 -4.01 29.92
CA THR A 117 2.61 -2.58 29.91
C THR A 117 3.53 -2.23 28.73
N ALA A 118 4.59 -3.02 28.50
CA ALA A 118 5.51 -2.80 27.39
C ALA A 118 4.84 -2.99 26.03
N PHE A 119 4.02 -4.03 25.87
CA PHE A 119 3.29 -4.30 24.64
C PHE A 119 2.28 -3.21 24.28
N ILE A 120 1.49 -2.74 25.26
CA ILE A 120 0.56 -1.63 25.03
C ILE A 120 1.32 -0.36 24.70
N MET A 121 2.44 -0.07 25.38
CA MET A 121 3.30 1.06 25.03
C MET A 121 3.78 0.99 23.57
N LEU A 122 4.08 -0.20 23.03
CA LEU A 122 4.42 -0.38 21.62
C LEU A 122 3.23 -0.14 20.69
N ALA A 123 2.04 -0.60 21.05
CA ALA A 123 0.82 -0.39 20.25
C ALA A 123 0.28 1.06 20.32
N GLU A 124 0.66 1.81 21.35
CA GLU A 124 0.36 3.24 21.56
C GLU A 124 1.53 4.15 21.14
N ASN A 125 2.58 3.59 20.53
CA ASN A 125 3.77 4.35 20.20
C ASN A 125 3.58 5.25 18.98
N ASP A 126 3.91 6.51 19.16
CA ASP A 126 4.07 7.50 18.08
C ASP A 126 5.53 8.00 17.97
N GLY A 127 6.38 7.62 18.93
CA GLY A 127 7.83 7.80 18.88
C GLY A 127 8.49 7.81 20.25
N LYS A 128 7.81 8.32 21.28
CA LYS A 128 8.38 8.45 22.63
C LYS A 128 8.43 7.10 23.33
N ASN A 129 7.36 6.32 23.27
CA ASN A 129 7.27 5.04 23.95
C ASN A 129 8.35 4.06 23.48
N TYR A 130 8.62 4.02 22.17
CA TYR A 130 9.68 3.20 21.58
C TYR A 130 11.04 3.56 22.15
N ALA A 131 11.39 4.85 22.18
CA ALA A 131 12.67 5.31 22.72
C ALA A 131 12.84 4.95 24.21
N GLN A 132 11.75 4.96 24.99
CA GLN A 132 11.76 4.51 26.40
C GLN A 132 12.04 3.00 26.51
N LEU A 133 11.37 2.20 25.68
CA LEU A 133 11.52 0.74 25.68
C LEU A 133 12.88 0.30 25.14
N GLU A 134 13.43 1.04 24.16
CA GLU A 134 14.81 0.87 23.69
C GLU A 134 15.81 1.22 24.79
N TRP A 135 15.59 2.31 25.53
CA TRP A 135 16.40 2.63 26.70
C TRP A 135 16.34 1.51 27.76
N ALA A 136 15.18 0.91 27.98
CA ALA A 136 15.05 -0.23 28.90
C ALA A 136 15.71 -1.52 28.37
N GLY A 137 15.98 -1.62 27.08
CA GLY A 137 16.54 -2.82 26.44
C GLY A 137 15.49 -3.93 26.23
N LEU A 138 14.24 -3.55 25.94
CA LEU A 138 13.14 -4.50 25.72
C LEU A 138 13.44 -5.52 24.60
N ASP A 139 14.13 -5.09 23.55
CA ASP A 139 14.55 -5.95 22.44
C ASP A 139 15.42 -7.12 22.92
N ARG A 140 16.46 -6.82 23.69
CA ARG A 140 17.37 -7.83 24.29
C ARG A 140 16.66 -8.69 25.32
N PHE A 141 15.77 -8.08 26.10
CA PHE A 141 14.94 -8.78 27.09
C PHE A 141 14.05 -9.82 26.41
N ALA A 142 13.29 -9.42 25.40
CA ALA A 142 12.36 -10.28 24.67
C ALA A 142 13.12 -11.38 23.89
N GLU A 143 14.28 -11.05 23.30
CA GLU A 143 15.15 -12.05 22.68
C GLU A 143 15.63 -13.10 23.71
N ALA A 144 16.10 -12.67 24.88
CA ALA A 144 16.54 -13.55 25.94
C ALA A 144 15.40 -14.43 26.46
N PHE A 145 14.19 -13.87 26.59
CA PHE A 145 13.00 -14.62 26.94
C PHE A 145 12.68 -15.70 25.90
N ILE A 146 12.67 -15.35 24.61
CA ILE A 146 12.35 -16.30 23.52
C ILE A 146 13.35 -17.46 23.51
N VAL A 147 14.63 -17.17 23.68
CA VAL A 147 15.68 -18.19 23.61
C VAL A 147 15.70 -19.10 24.85
N ASN A 148 15.55 -18.52 26.04
CA ASN A 148 15.82 -19.21 27.30
C ASN A 148 14.54 -19.70 28.02
N ARG A 149 13.41 -19.02 27.85
CA ARG A 149 12.19 -19.24 28.67
C ARG A 149 10.95 -19.64 27.88
N LEU A 150 10.85 -19.39 26.58
CA LEU A 150 9.62 -19.65 25.80
C LEU A 150 9.05 -21.08 25.94
N TRP A 151 9.92 -22.08 26.12
CA TRP A 151 9.55 -23.50 26.24
C TRP A 151 9.47 -23.99 27.68
N GLU A 152 9.46 -23.08 28.66
CA GLU A 152 9.23 -23.39 30.06
C GLU A 152 7.92 -24.19 30.21
N ASN A 153 7.91 -25.14 31.15
CA ASN A 153 6.75 -25.98 31.47
C ASN A 153 6.17 -26.85 30.33
N ARG A 154 6.83 -26.96 29.17
CA ARG A 154 6.39 -27.87 28.08
C ARG A 154 6.18 -29.32 28.51
N HIS A 155 6.88 -29.78 29.56
CA HIS A 155 6.72 -31.12 30.11
C HIS A 155 5.32 -31.38 30.70
N LEU A 156 4.60 -30.33 31.13
CA LEU A 156 3.20 -30.40 31.57
C LEU A 156 2.22 -30.56 30.39
N HIS A 157 2.68 -30.32 29.16
CA HIS A 157 1.88 -30.34 27.95
C HIS A 157 2.39 -31.39 26.95
N TYR A 158 2.77 -32.58 27.43
CA TYR A 158 3.29 -33.68 26.61
C TYR A 158 4.50 -33.27 25.74
N GLY A 159 5.32 -32.35 26.27
CA GLY A 159 6.48 -31.80 25.57
C GLY A 159 6.15 -30.67 24.59
N TRP A 160 4.90 -30.29 24.38
CA TRP A 160 4.54 -29.16 23.51
C TRP A 160 4.74 -27.81 24.21
N PRO A 161 5.17 -26.75 23.50
CA PRO A 161 5.27 -25.42 24.10
C PRO A 161 3.91 -24.93 24.63
N ALA A 162 3.90 -24.34 25.82
CA ALA A 162 2.69 -23.76 26.37
C ALA A 162 2.26 -22.51 25.58
N GLU A 163 0.97 -22.37 25.37
CA GLU A 163 0.38 -21.09 24.98
C GLU A 163 0.05 -20.32 26.27
N SER A 164 0.70 -19.17 26.45
CA SER A 164 0.46 -18.29 27.59
C SER A 164 0.55 -16.84 27.13
N THR A 165 -0.11 -15.96 27.89
CA THR A 165 -0.12 -14.51 27.67
C THR A 165 1.29 -13.95 27.66
N VAL A 166 2.12 -14.33 28.63
CA VAL A 166 3.55 -13.97 28.72
C VAL A 166 4.33 -14.37 27.46
N ASN A 167 4.13 -15.60 26.96
CA ASN A 167 4.82 -16.08 25.74
C ASN A 167 4.39 -15.28 24.51
N SER A 168 3.11 -14.95 24.40
CA SER A 168 2.60 -14.17 23.28
C SER A 168 3.17 -12.76 23.26
N LEU A 169 3.08 -12.06 24.40
CA LEU A 169 3.56 -10.68 24.54
C LEU A 169 5.06 -10.57 24.26
N ALA A 170 5.86 -11.56 24.69
CA ALA A 170 7.30 -11.58 24.40
C ALA A 170 7.60 -11.70 22.89
N ILE A 171 6.89 -12.57 22.17
CA ILE A 171 7.06 -12.75 20.72
C ILE A 171 6.64 -11.47 19.97
N TRP A 172 5.49 -10.90 20.32
CA TRP A 172 5.00 -9.67 19.70
C TRP A 172 5.91 -8.49 19.97
N SER A 173 6.32 -8.31 21.23
CA SER A 173 7.23 -7.22 21.61
C SER A 173 8.55 -7.31 20.86
N PHE A 174 9.11 -8.52 20.71
CA PHE A 174 10.32 -8.70 19.92
C PHE A 174 10.11 -8.34 18.44
N PHE A 175 9.03 -8.83 17.81
CA PHE A 175 8.72 -8.51 16.42
C PHE A 175 8.56 -7.00 16.18
N ILE A 176 7.76 -6.33 17.02
CA ILE A 176 7.51 -4.90 16.88
C ILE A 176 8.80 -4.10 17.12
N MET A 177 9.69 -4.53 18.02
CA MET A 177 10.96 -3.83 18.27
C MET A 177 12.01 -3.99 17.16
N LEU A 178 11.81 -4.88 16.17
CA LEU A 178 12.76 -5.07 15.08
C LEU A 178 12.74 -3.90 14.09
N ASP A 179 13.93 -3.48 13.69
CA ASP A 179 14.19 -2.63 12.54
C ASP A 179 15.19 -3.33 11.60
N ALA A 180 15.51 -2.68 10.47
CA ALA A 180 16.39 -3.27 9.47
C ALA A 180 17.81 -3.53 10.01
N ASP A 181 18.33 -2.65 10.87
CA ASP A 181 19.68 -2.73 11.43
C ASP A 181 19.75 -3.82 12.51
N LYS A 182 18.77 -3.86 13.41
CA LYS A 182 18.63 -4.91 14.44
C LYS A 182 18.48 -6.28 13.79
N LEU A 183 17.65 -6.41 12.75
CA LEU A 183 17.49 -7.66 12.02
C LEU A 183 18.79 -8.12 11.36
N ALA A 184 19.56 -7.19 10.79
CA ALA A 184 20.87 -7.47 10.20
C ALA A 184 21.94 -7.83 11.25
N ALA A 185 21.84 -7.26 12.45
CA ALA A 185 22.77 -7.49 13.55
C ALA A 185 22.61 -8.86 14.22
N ILE A 186 21.44 -9.52 14.11
CA ILE A 186 21.21 -10.84 14.71
C ILE A 186 22.04 -11.91 13.97
N PRO A 187 23.00 -12.59 14.66
CA PRO A 187 23.79 -13.67 14.05
C PRO A 187 22.93 -14.84 13.56
N GLN A 188 23.37 -15.54 12.50
CA GLN A 188 22.57 -16.59 11.87
C GLN A 188 22.29 -17.79 12.80
N ASP A 189 23.26 -18.18 13.64
CA ASP A 189 23.09 -19.22 14.66
C ASP A 189 22.04 -18.81 15.68
N ARG A 190 22.09 -17.56 16.15
CA ARG A 190 21.12 -17.00 17.08
C ARG A 190 19.72 -16.93 16.47
N ARG A 191 19.61 -16.49 15.23
CA ARG A 191 18.39 -16.47 14.42
C ARG A 191 17.77 -17.87 14.30
N ASN A 192 18.58 -18.89 14.04
CA ASN A 192 18.11 -20.27 13.94
C ASN A 192 17.52 -20.77 15.27
N VAL A 193 18.11 -20.41 16.41
CA VAL A 193 17.58 -20.75 17.74
C VAL A 193 16.22 -20.09 17.96
N ILE A 194 16.10 -18.79 17.65
CA ILE A 194 14.82 -18.06 17.76
C ILE A 194 13.76 -18.73 16.88
N ILE A 195 14.10 -19.02 15.62
CA ILE A 195 13.22 -19.71 14.67
C ILE A 195 12.77 -21.06 15.23
N GLU A 196 13.67 -21.87 15.75
CA GLU A 196 13.35 -23.19 16.30
C GLU A 196 12.36 -23.10 17.47
N ARG A 197 12.53 -22.09 18.33
CA ARG A 197 11.66 -21.84 19.50
C ARG A 197 10.25 -21.44 19.09
N ILE A 198 10.09 -20.57 18.10
CA ILE A 198 8.77 -20.05 17.69
C ILE A 198 8.05 -20.95 16.67
N ARG A 199 8.77 -21.81 15.94
CA ARG A 199 8.22 -22.62 14.85
C ARG A 199 6.99 -23.47 15.21
N PRO A 200 6.87 -24.08 16.41
CA PRO A 200 5.67 -24.85 16.77
C PRO A 200 4.38 -24.03 16.62
N TYR A 201 4.39 -22.77 17.08
CA TYR A 201 3.26 -21.83 16.97
C TYR A 201 2.94 -21.43 15.52
N VAL A 202 3.92 -21.55 14.61
CA VAL A 202 3.79 -21.18 13.19
C VAL A 202 3.10 -22.28 12.39
N VAL A 203 3.48 -23.55 12.63
CA VAL A 203 3.10 -24.69 11.77
C VAL A 203 1.95 -25.52 12.32
N THR A 204 1.60 -25.40 13.61
CA THR A 204 0.52 -26.19 14.23
C THR A 204 -0.72 -25.35 14.54
N ALA A 205 -1.35 -24.82 13.50
CA ALA A 205 -2.56 -23.98 13.60
C ALA A 205 -3.75 -24.70 14.27
N LEU A 206 -3.78 -26.04 14.21
CA LEU A 206 -4.76 -26.89 14.89
C LEU A 206 -4.60 -26.93 16.41
N ARG A 207 -3.42 -26.53 16.91
CA ARG A 207 -3.10 -26.45 18.34
C ARG A 207 -3.09 -25.00 18.82
N TYR A 208 -2.47 -24.11 18.05
CA TYR A 208 -2.36 -22.69 18.35
C TYR A 208 -3.18 -21.90 17.32
N PRO A 209 -4.36 -21.39 17.69
CA PRO A 209 -5.25 -20.82 16.72
C PRO A 209 -4.75 -19.44 16.31
N SER A 210 -5.04 -19.10 15.06
CA SER A 210 -4.59 -17.84 14.43
C SER A 210 -5.67 -16.77 14.40
N PHE A 211 -6.81 -17.02 15.05
CA PHE A 211 -8.03 -16.19 15.03
C PHE A 211 -8.63 -16.14 16.43
N HIS A 212 -9.34 -15.04 16.75
CA HIS A 212 -9.95 -14.82 18.08
C HIS A 212 -11.21 -15.66 18.27
N ALA A 213 -12.07 -15.70 17.24
CA ALA A 213 -13.24 -16.57 17.19
C ALA A 213 -13.04 -17.69 16.15
N PRO A 214 -13.75 -18.83 16.28
CA PRO A 214 -13.66 -19.93 15.32
C PRO A 214 -13.89 -19.42 13.90
N ASP A 215 -13.05 -19.86 12.97
CA ASP A 215 -13.02 -19.38 11.59
C ASP A 215 -14.13 -19.95 10.72
N LYS A 216 -14.94 -20.87 11.25
CA LYS A 216 -16.11 -21.42 10.55
C LYS A 216 -17.35 -20.54 10.66
N HIS A 217 -17.44 -19.75 11.73
CA HIS A 217 -18.56 -18.86 11.99
C HIS A 217 -18.39 -17.49 11.34
N PHE A 218 -19.44 -17.02 10.68
CA PHE A 218 -19.50 -15.66 10.12
C PHE A 218 -20.38 -14.72 10.94
N THR A 219 -21.52 -15.22 11.41
CA THR A 219 -22.51 -14.45 12.17
C THR A 219 -22.31 -14.67 13.66
N PHE A 220 -22.35 -13.57 14.42
CA PHE A 220 -22.29 -13.57 15.88
C PHE A 220 -23.48 -12.79 16.45
N PRO A 221 -23.94 -13.09 17.67
CA PRO A 221 -23.41 -14.08 18.61
C PRO A 221 -23.63 -15.53 18.16
N LEU A 222 -22.81 -16.44 18.67
CA LEU A 222 -23.01 -17.87 18.50
C LEU A 222 -24.27 -18.35 19.25
N PRO A 223 -25.06 -19.28 18.69
CA PRO A 223 -26.20 -19.90 19.36
C PRO A 223 -25.88 -20.44 20.77
N GLU A 224 -26.76 -20.22 21.74
CA GLU A 224 -26.59 -20.63 23.14
C GLU A 224 -26.46 -22.15 23.33
N ASP A 225 -27.13 -22.93 22.47
CA ASP A 225 -27.10 -24.40 22.46
C ASP A 225 -25.73 -24.98 22.06
N LEU A 226 -24.85 -24.18 21.45
CA LEU A 226 -23.46 -24.55 21.20
C LEU A 226 -22.58 -24.51 22.46
N GLY A 227 -23.04 -23.87 23.54
CA GLY A 227 -22.26 -23.55 24.74
C GLY A 227 -21.82 -24.75 25.59
N HIS A 228 -22.33 -25.96 25.34
CA HIS A 228 -21.99 -27.15 26.13
C HIS A 228 -21.51 -28.38 25.32
N ASP A 229 -21.87 -28.50 24.04
CA ASP A 229 -21.56 -29.69 23.22
C ASP A 229 -20.54 -29.45 22.10
N PHE A 230 -20.00 -28.22 21.94
CA PHE A 230 -19.01 -27.78 20.93
C PHE A 230 -19.00 -28.64 19.65
N PRO A 231 -19.79 -28.33 18.61
CA PRO A 231 -19.79 -29.14 17.39
C PRO A 231 -18.39 -29.11 16.77
N TYR A 232 -17.72 -30.24 16.88
CA TYR A 232 -16.42 -30.44 16.30
C TYR A 232 -16.58 -31.20 15.00
N THR A 233 -15.85 -30.73 14.01
CA THR A 233 -15.74 -31.43 12.73
C THR A 233 -14.67 -32.51 12.80
N LEU A 234 -13.66 -32.30 13.64
CA LEU A 234 -12.47 -33.13 13.71
C LEU A 234 -11.96 -33.15 15.16
N MET A 235 -11.76 -34.35 15.69
CA MET A 235 -11.06 -34.56 16.95
C MET A 235 -9.60 -34.92 16.65
N THR A 236 -8.67 -34.13 17.18
CA THR A 236 -7.22 -34.36 17.03
C THR A 236 -6.59 -34.62 18.40
N PRO A 237 -5.35 -35.16 18.46
CA PRO A 237 -4.57 -35.22 19.70
C PRO A 237 -4.31 -33.85 20.36
N HIS A 238 -4.60 -32.76 19.66
CA HIS A 238 -4.47 -31.38 20.13
C HIS A 238 -5.80 -30.74 20.54
N GLY A 239 -6.91 -31.50 20.53
CA GLY A 239 -8.25 -31.04 20.86
C GLY A 239 -9.21 -31.04 19.68
N PHE A 240 -10.38 -30.46 19.92
CA PHE A 240 -11.45 -30.31 18.93
C PHE A 240 -11.13 -29.21 17.91
N TYR A 241 -11.50 -29.44 16.65
CA TYR A 241 -11.40 -28.47 15.57
C TYR A 241 -12.79 -28.23 14.92
N PRO A 242 -13.17 -26.97 14.62
CA PRO A 242 -12.41 -25.74 14.88
C PRO A 242 -12.23 -25.50 16.38
N GLN A 243 -11.19 -24.76 16.76
CA GLN A 243 -10.92 -24.49 18.17
C GLN A 243 -11.88 -23.41 18.66
N TYR A 244 -12.70 -23.77 19.65
CA TYR A 244 -13.50 -22.83 20.42
C TYR A 244 -12.70 -22.43 21.64
N ARG A 245 -12.39 -21.13 21.75
CA ARG A 245 -11.79 -20.60 22.97
C ARG A 245 -12.90 -20.18 23.91
N HIS A 246 -12.86 -20.71 25.14
CA HIS A 246 -13.78 -20.24 26.17
C HIS A 246 -13.45 -18.77 26.51
N PRO A 247 -14.45 -17.88 26.60
CA PRO A 247 -14.21 -16.45 26.86
C PRO A 247 -13.39 -16.20 28.13
N GLU A 248 -13.56 -17.02 29.17
CA GLU A 248 -12.80 -16.91 30.43
C GLU A 248 -11.28 -17.12 30.27
N HIS A 249 -10.85 -17.85 29.23
CA HIS A 249 -9.42 -18.05 28.93
C HIS A 249 -8.87 -16.98 27.99
N LEU A 250 -9.73 -16.11 27.46
CA LEU A 250 -9.36 -15.01 26.59
C LEU A 250 -9.38 -13.67 27.33
N ARG A 251 -10.23 -13.53 28.35
CA ARG A 251 -10.36 -12.30 29.16
C ARG A 251 -9.16 -12.15 30.09
N GLU A 252 -8.28 -11.23 29.73
CA GLU A 252 -7.24 -10.73 30.62
C GLU A 252 -7.71 -9.42 31.25
N ARG A 253 -7.55 -9.33 32.58
CA ARG A 253 -7.91 -8.14 33.34
C ARG A 253 -6.65 -7.40 33.74
N MET A 254 -6.52 -6.17 33.25
CA MET A 254 -5.40 -5.32 33.64
C MET A 254 -5.85 -3.89 33.93
N ARG A 255 -4.96 -3.13 34.58
CA ARG A 255 -5.14 -1.69 34.75
C ARG A 255 -4.27 -0.94 33.75
N HIS A 256 -4.88 -0.06 32.98
CA HIS A 256 -4.20 0.86 32.06
C HIS A 256 -4.78 2.26 32.24
N PHE A 257 -3.95 3.27 32.46
CA PHE A 257 -4.38 4.61 32.90
C PHE A 257 -5.33 4.56 34.10
N ASN A 258 -5.07 3.66 35.06
CA ASN A 258 -5.91 3.41 36.23
C ASN A 258 -7.36 2.96 35.93
N LEU A 259 -7.69 2.72 34.66
CA LEU A 259 -8.96 2.12 34.23
C LEU A 259 -8.79 0.60 34.23
N ARG A 260 -9.82 -0.11 34.68
CA ARG A 260 -9.89 -1.57 34.55
C ARG A 260 -10.32 -1.88 33.12
N ILE A 261 -9.52 -2.69 32.45
CA ILE A 261 -9.74 -3.04 31.06
C ILE A 261 -9.80 -4.56 30.93
N GLU A 262 -10.75 -5.05 30.13
CA GLU A 262 -10.81 -6.44 29.70
C GLU A 262 -10.28 -6.50 28.27
N ILE A 263 -9.20 -7.24 28.07
CA ILE A 263 -8.50 -7.33 26.79
C ILE A 263 -8.13 -8.79 26.52
N SER A 264 -8.06 -9.17 25.26
CA SER A 264 -7.53 -10.46 24.82
C SER A 264 -6.04 -10.37 24.55
N ALA A 265 -5.27 -11.34 25.03
CA ALA A 265 -3.88 -11.50 24.63
C ALA A 265 -3.78 -11.53 23.09
N PRO A 266 -2.80 -10.81 22.48
CA PRO A 266 -2.60 -10.91 21.05
C PRO A 266 -2.29 -12.35 20.68
N LEU A 267 -2.70 -12.79 19.50
CA LEU A 267 -2.61 -14.21 19.14
C LEU A 267 -1.14 -14.64 18.97
N ILE A 268 -0.70 -15.61 19.76
CA ILE A 268 0.71 -16.08 19.75
C ILE A 268 1.11 -16.60 18.38
N ALA A 269 0.22 -17.31 17.70
CA ALA A 269 0.45 -17.86 16.37
C ALA A 269 0.66 -16.76 15.33
N GLN A 270 -0.03 -15.63 15.46
CA GLN A 270 0.08 -14.51 14.51
C GLN A 270 1.42 -13.79 14.67
N GLY A 271 1.80 -13.44 15.90
CA GLY A 271 3.11 -12.84 16.18
C GLY A 271 4.26 -13.76 15.79
N ALA A 272 4.14 -15.07 16.08
CA ALA A 272 5.14 -16.06 15.70
C ALA A 272 5.30 -16.17 14.18
N LYS A 273 4.21 -16.05 13.40
CA LYS A 273 4.28 -16.07 11.93
C LYS A 273 4.94 -14.83 11.36
N LEU A 274 4.59 -13.64 11.84
CA LEU A 274 5.23 -12.38 11.44
C LEU A 274 6.73 -12.44 11.70
N LEU A 275 7.10 -12.86 12.91
CA LEU A 275 8.50 -13.00 13.30
C LEU A 275 9.22 -14.10 12.50
N TYR A 276 8.60 -15.26 12.33
CA TYR A 276 9.17 -16.36 11.55
C TYR A 276 9.40 -15.96 10.10
N LEU A 277 8.41 -15.35 9.44
CA LEU A 277 8.54 -14.89 8.06
C LEU A 277 9.67 -13.86 7.93
N THR A 278 9.78 -12.93 8.88
CA THR A 278 10.84 -11.92 8.93
C THR A 278 12.24 -12.52 9.10
N LEU A 279 12.39 -13.51 9.98
CA LEU A 279 13.69 -14.13 10.28
C LEU A 279 14.10 -15.18 9.25
N TYR A 280 13.16 -15.98 8.75
CA TYR A 280 13.43 -17.15 7.92
C TYR A 280 13.69 -16.80 6.45
N GLU A 281 13.30 -15.61 5.96
CA GLU A 281 13.26 -15.21 4.54
C GLU A 281 14.27 -15.95 3.65
N THR A 282 13.81 -17.09 3.11
CA THR A 282 14.67 -17.99 2.34
C THR A 282 14.58 -17.60 0.89
N ARG A 283 15.71 -17.28 0.27
CA ARG A 283 15.73 -17.04 -1.18
C ARG A 283 15.39 -18.33 -1.91
N LEU A 284 14.45 -18.24 -2.84
CA LEU A 284 14.17 -19.31 -3.79
C LEU A 284 15.44 -19.59 -4.59
N PRO A 285 15.85 -20.86 -4.70
CA PRO A 285 17.11 -21.21 -5.32
C PRO A 285 17.08 -20.97 -6.84
N HIS A 286 18.19 -20.48 -7.38
CA HIS A 286 18.42 -20.49 -8.82
C HIS A 286 18.82 -21.90 -9.24
N SER A 287 18.03 -22.51 -10.13
CA SER A 287 18.50 -23.68 -10.88
C SER A 287 19.01 -23.21 -12.26
N PRO A 288 20.22 -23.59 -12.67
CA PRO A 288 20.76 -23.24 -13.98
C PRO A 288 19.97 -23.86 -15.15
N GLU A 289 19.08 -24.80 -14.88
CA GLU A 289 18.20 -25.45 -15.87
C GLU A 289 16.89 -24.70 -16.11
N LEU A 290 16.63 -23.64 -15.33
CA LEU A 290 15.43 -22.82 -15.49
C LEU A 290 15.58 -21.83 -16.64
N PRO A 291 14.50 -21.57 -17.40
CA PRO A 291 14.52 -20.54 -18.42
C PRO A 291 14.73 -19.17 -17.77
N LEU A 292 15.42 -18.26 -18.46
CA LEU A 292 15.78 -16.94 -17.90
C LEU A 292 14.56 -16.03 -17.67
N ASN A 293 13.55 -16.09 -18.54
CA ASN A 293 12.21 -15.53 -18.33
C ASN A 293 11.16 -16.26 -19.17
N ARG A 294 9.92 -15.76 -19.13
CA ARG A 294 8.75 -16.38 -19.77
C ARG A 294 8.97 -16.63 -21.24
N GLU A 295 9.67 -15.71 -21.86
CA GLU A 295 10.01 -15.76 -23.26
C GLU A 295 10.91 -16.98 -23.60
N HIS A 296 11.74 -17.40 -22.64
CA HIS A 296 12.77 -18.45 -22.77
C HIS A 296 12.13 -19.78 -22.56
N ALA A 297 11.20 -19.82 -21.62
CA ALA A 297 10.34 -20.96 -21.43
C ALA A 297 9.61 -21.26 -22.74
N ILE A 298 9.01 -20.26 -23.38
CA ILE A 298 8.31 -20.41 -24.67
C ILE A 298 9.28 -20.87 -25.78
N ALA A 299 10.48 -20.28 -25.88
CA ALA A 299 11.48 -20.67 -26.87
C ALA A 299 11.98 -22.13 -26.69
N LEU A 300 12.03 -22.63 -25.46
CA LEU A 300 12.37 -24.02 -25.12
C LEU A 300 11.19 -24.99 -25.26
N GLY A 301 10.03 -24.53 -25.75
CA GLY A 301 8.80 -25.33 -25.83
C GLY A 301 8.17 -25.62 -24.46
N ARG A 302 8.60 -24.93 -23.40
CA ARG A 302 8.05 -25.01 -22.04
C ARG A 302 6.90 -24.01 -21.91
N THR A 303 5.75 -24.36 -22.47
CA THR A 303 4.50 -23.59 -22.36
C THR A 303 3.64 -23.99 -21.15
N PHE A 304 4.07 -24.99 -20.39
CA PHE A 304 3.46 -25.38 -19.13
C PHE A 304 3.84 -24.40 -18.00
N ILE A 305 3.01 -24.36 -16.95
CA ILE A 305 3.21 -23.48 -15.80
C ILE A 305 4.51 -23.85 -15.08
N ALA A 306 5.48 -22.93 -15.07
CA ALA A 306 6.76 -23.10 -14.40
C ALA A 306 7.43 -21.73 -14.17
N PRO A 307 8.16 -21.53 -13.07
CA PRO A 307 8.87 -20.29 -12.83
C PRO A 307 10.13 -20.18 -13.70
N THR A 308 10.52 -18.94 -13.97
CA THR A 308 11.74 -18.59 -14.68
C THR A 308 12.72 -17.91 -13.72
N ILE A 309 13.96 -17.68 -14.14
CA ILE A 309 14.95 -16.97 -13.30
C ILE A 309 14.43 -15.56 -12.96
N ALA A 310 13.86 -14.83 -13.91
CA ALA A 310 13.27 -13.52 -13.64
C ALA A 310 12.09 -13.55 -12.65
N ASP A 311 11.24 -14.59 -12.70
CA ASP A 311 10.15 -14.74 -11.73
C ASP A 311 10.69 -15.05 -10.33
N ILE A 312 11.79 -15.83 -10.25
CA ILE A 312 12.49 -16.13 -9.00
C ILE A 312 13.18 -14.89 -8.45
N ASP A 313 13.80 -14.07 -9.32
CA ASP A 313 14.40 -12.80 -8.95
C ASP A 313 13.34 -11.83 -8.41
N GLU A 314 12.20 -11.68 -9.09
CA GLU A 314 11.07 -10.87 -8.62
C GLU A 314 10.59 -11.35 -7.24
N ALA A 315 10.39 -12.66 -7.07
CA ALA A 315 9.97 -13.24 -5.80
C ALA A 315 11.02 -13.07 -4.68
N ASN A 316 12.31 -13.12 -5.02
CA ASN A 316 13.41 -12.96 -4.07
C ASN A 316 13.67 -11.50 -3.68
N ALA A 317 13.37 -10.56 -4.56
CA ALA A 317 13.46 -9.13 -4.30
C ALA A 317 12.37 -8.63 -3.33
N HIS A 318 11.38 -9.47 -3.00
CA HIS A 318 10.22 -9.07 -2.21
C HIS A 318 10.18 -9.78 -0.87
N ARG A 319 9.93 -8.99 0.19
CA ARG A 319 9.73 -9.48 1.54
C ARG A 319 8.30 -9.97 1.76
N ALA A 320 8.13 -10.89 2.69
CA ALA A 320 6.81 -11.40 3.07
C ALA A 320 6.10 -10.50 4.09
N VAL A 321 6.87 -9.73 4.85
CA VAL A 321 6.43 -8.89 5.98
C VAL A 321 7.21 -7.58 5.94
N THR A 322 6.52 -6.48 6.20
CA THR A 322 7.10 -5.15 6.43
C THR A 322 7.28 -4.94 7.91
N LEU A 323 8.47 -4.48 8.30
CA LEU A 323 8.76 -4.11 9.68
C LEU A 323 7.93 -2.88 10.08
N ILE A 324 7.54 -2.82 11.34
CA ILE A 324 6.69 -1.74 11.86
C ILE A 324 7.51 -0.45 11.95
N SER A 325 6.91 0.67 11.57
CA SER A 325 7.51 2.00 11.78
C SER A 325 7.43 2.38 13.26
N HIS A 326 8.49 3.01 13.78
CA HIS A 326 8.59 3.39 15.20
C HIS A 326 8.30 4.88 15.45
N GLY A 327 8.01 5.65 14.40
CA GLY A 327 7.83 7.10 14.50
C GLY A 327 9.10 7.82 14.97
N THR A 328 8.96 9.10 15.34
CA THR A 328 10.08 9.90 15.87
C THR A 328 9.62 10.70 17.08
N TRP A 329 10.50 10.93 18.06
CA TRP A 329 10.14 11.56 19.35
C TRP A 329 9.35 12.88 19.20
N ASP A 330 9.79 13.77 18.32
CA ASP A 330 9.21 15.10 18.10
C ASP A 330 8.24 15.12 16.89
N TRP A 331 7.58 14.00 16.59
CA TRP A 331 6.61 13.91 15.48
C TRP A 331 5.56 15.03 15.56
N ARG A 332 4.94 15.24 16.74
CA ARG A 332 3.92 16.28 16.99
C ARG A 332 4.35 17.72 16.65
N GLU A 333 5.65 18.02 16.62
CA GLU A 333 6.18 19.34 16.26
C GLU A 333 6.21 19.59 14.75
N ARG A 334 6.07 18.54 13.94
CA ARG A 334 6.05 18.58 12.48
C ARG A 334 4.68 18.86 11.89
N LEU A 335 3.62 18.86 12.72
CA LEU A 335 2.24 19.05 12.26
C LEU A 335 1.94 20.52 12.21
N ASP A 336 1.19 20.91 11.20
CA ASP A 336 0.47 22.16 11.25
C ASP A 336 -0.66 22.16 12.30
N ALA A 337 -1.34 23.30 12.42
CA ALA A 337 -2.40 23.52 13.38
C ALA A 337 -3.68 22.71 13.11
N ALA A 338 -4.07 22.51 11.86
CA ALA A 338 -5.29 21.78 11.49
C ALA A 338 -5.10 20.27 11.69
N GLN A 339 -3.93 19.72 11.40
CA GLN A 339 -3.59 18.33 11.72
C GLN A 339 -3.35 18.08 13.16
N GLY A 340 -2.70 19.03 13.81
CA GLY A 340 -2.65 19.06 15.25
C GLY A 340 -4.04 18.96 15.86
N LYS A 341 -5.00 19.75 15.38
CA LYS A 341 -6.38 19.73 15.85
C LYS A 341 -7.09 18.40 15.58
N LEU A 342 -6.87 17.79 14.40
CA LEU A 342 -7.40 16.47 14.07
C LEU A 342 -6.84 15.38 14.99
N GLU A 343 -5.56 15.45 15.33
CA GLU A 343 -4.94 14.52 16.29
C GLU A 343 -5.37 14.79 17.74
N ASP A 344 -5.74 16.03 18.06
CA ASP A 344 -6.16 16.47 19.39
C ASP A 344 -7.65 16.16 19.67
N ASP A 345 -8.50 16.03 18.65
CA ASP A 345 -9.93 15.77 18.83
C ASP A 345 -10.25 14.36 19.35
N GLY A 346 -9.32 13.41 19.18
CA GLY A 346 -9.45 12.03 19.66
C GLY A 346 -10.32 11.12 18.82
N VAL A 347 -10.79 11.60 17.66
CA VAL A 347 -11.67 10.86 16.76
C VAL A 347 -10.84 10.08 15.75
N TRP A 348 -11.06 8.77 15.67
CA TRP A 348 -10.37 7.93 14.68
C TRP A 348 -10.70 8.33 13.24
N ARG A 349 -9.68 8.54 12.40
CA ARG A 349 -9.81 8.83 10.96
C ARG A 349 -8.66 8.19 10.18
N THR A 350 -8.90 7.86 8.91
CA THR A 350 -7.85 7.35 8.01
C THR A 350 -6.81 8.40 7.62
N THR A 351 -7.10 9.68 7.87
CA THR A 351 -6.23 10.84 7.63
C THR A 351 -5.32 11.16 8.81
N LEU A 352 -5.40 10.42 9.93
CA LEU A 352 -4.49 10.62 11.06
C LEU A 352 -3.07 10.18 10.70
N THR A 353 -2.09 10.78 11.38
CA THR A 353 -0.64 10.71 11.14
C THR A 353 0.07 9.79 12.07
N ALA A 354 -0.41 9.80 13.32
CA ALA A 354 0.19 9.15 14.45
C ALA A 354 0.46 7.68 14.09
N THR A 355 1.68 7.22 14.31
CA THR A 355 2.07 5.85 13.91
C THR A 355 1.21 4.79 14.63
N SER A 356 0.73 5.10 15.84
CA SER A 356 -0.21 4.29 16.61
C SER A 356 -1.55 4.04 15.91
N VAL A 357 -1.97 4.88 14.95
CA VAL A 357 -3.24 4.74 14.22
C VAL A 357 -3.30 3.44 13.43
N ALA A 358 -2.15 2.98 12.92
CA ALA A 358 -2.04 1.73 12.19
C ALA A 358 -2.47 0.51 13.03
N TRP A 359 -2.45 0.64 14.35
CA TRP A 359 -2.81 -0.40 15.32
C TRP A 359 -4.24 -0.31 15.82
N ASP A 360 -5.02 0.71 15.44
CA ASP A 360 -6.36 0.90 16.01
C ASP A 360 -7.31 -0.25 15.62
N ASN A 361 -7.19 -0.82 14.42
CA ASN A 361 -7.94 -2.03 14.05
C ASN A 361 -7.60 -3.24 14.93
N ASP A 362 -6.31 -3.44 15.22
CA ASP A 362 -5.83 -4.55 16.05
C ASP A 362 -6.22 -4.35 17.52
N TRP A 363 -6.17 -3.11 18.02
CA TRP A 363 -6.61 -2.74 19.36
C TRP A 363 -8.08 -3.05 19.60
N HIS A 364 -8.98 -2.55 18.73
CA HIS A 364 -10.41 -2.78 18.88
C HIS A 364 -10.76 -4.27 18.72
N ARG A 365 -9.94 -5.03 17.99
CA ARG A 365 -10.06 -6.49 17.94
C ARG A 365 -9.71 -7.15 19.27
N TRP A 366 -8.56 -6.83 19.86
CA TRP A 366 -8.16 -7.40 21.15
C TRP A 366 -9.11 -7.04 22.27
N TRP A 367 -9.69 -5.85 22.22
CA TRP A 367 -10.57 -5.33 23.26
C TRP A 367 -12.04 -5.71 23.07
N GLY A 368 -12.55 -5.63 21.84
CA GLY A 368 -13.98 -5.76 21.53
C GLY A 368 -14.41 -7.14 21.05
N CYS A 369 -13.47 -8.02 20.69
CA CYS A 369 -13.77 -9.32 20.06
C CYS A 369 -13.33 -10.48 20.96
N ILE A 370 -13.78 -10.49 22.22
CA ILE A 370 -13.34 -11.47 23.23
C ILE A 370 -14.35 -12.61 23.40
N ASP A 371 -15.66 -12.28 23.42
CA ASP A 371 -16.73 -13.24 23.68
C ASP A 371 -17.62 -13.40 22.45
N PRO A 372 -17.52 -14.52 21.70
CA PRO A 372 -18.35 -14.72 20.52
C PRO A 372 -19.78 -15.17 20.84
N TRP A 373 -20.15 -15.46 22.09
CA TRP A 373 -21.53 -15.84 22.48
C TRP A 373 -22.39 -14.64 22.87
N VAL A 374 -21.78 -13.47 23.06
CA VAL A 374 -22.50 -12.25 23.45
C VAL A 374 -22.47 -11.26 22.30
N ASN A 375 -23.61 -10.61 22.06
CA ASN A 375 -23.72 -9.54 21.08
C ASN A 375 -23.25 -8.22 21.71
N GLU A 376 -21.94 -8.10 21.99
CA GLU A 376 -21.38 -6.83 22.46
C GLU A 376 -21.23 -5.85 21.28
N PRO A 377 -21.68 -4.59 21.41
CA PRO A 377 -21.44 -3.58 20.39
C PRO A 377 -19.93 -3.38 20.20
N LEU A 378 -19.49 -3.33 18.94
CA LEU A 378 -18.10 -3.10 18.61
C LEU A 378 -17.67 -1.72 19.12
N LYS A 379 -16.63 -1.70 19.95
CA LYS A 379 -16.12 -0.48 20.58
C LYS A 379 -15.27 0.39 19.63
N GLY A 380 -15.22 0.07 18.33
CA GLY A 380 -14.51 0.84 17.30
C GLY A 380 -14.32 0.07 15.99
N VAL A 381 -13.46 0.59 15.11
CA VAL A 381 -13.21 0.02 13.78
C VAL A 381 -12.21 -1.13 13.88
N VAL A 382 -12.60 -2.32 13.39
CA VAL A 382 -11.75 -3.54 13.35
C VAL A 382 -11.15 -3.81 11.97
N TYR A 383 -11.57 -3.04 10.96
CA TYR A 383 -11.12 -3.11 9.57
C TYR A 383 -11.28 -1.75 8.88
N THR A 384 -10.19 -1.23 8.30
CA THR A 384 -10.23 0.01 7.53
C THR A 384 -10.75 -0.23 6.13
N LEU A 385 -11.81 0.49 5.74
CA LEU A 385 -12.40 0.41 4.40
C LEU A 385 -11.37 0.76 3.31
N GLY A 386 -11.34 -0.03 2.25
CA GLY A 386 -10.41 0.12 1.13
C GLY A 386 -9.04 -0.50 1.36
N ALA A 387 -8.74 -0.96 2.58
CA ALA A 387 -7.40 -1.36 2.94
C ALA A 387 -6.87 -2.52 2.09
N LEU A 388 -7.73 -3.41 1.59
CA LEU A 388 -7.30 -4.55 0.76
C LEU A 388 -7.33 -4.26 -0.74
N ASN A 389 -7.78 -3.09 -1.20
CA ASN A 389 -7.85 -2.79 -2.62
C ASN A 389 -6.43 -2.55 -3.19
N GLY A 390 -5.87 -3.53 -3.90
CA GLY A 390 -4.46 -3.42 -4.31
C GLY A 390 -3.86 -4.73 -4.81
N LEU A 391 -2.60 -4.69 -5.27
CA LEU A 391 -1.81 -5.91 -5.44
C LEU A 391 -1.19 -6.19 -4.10
N TRP A 392 -1.38 -7.42 -3.70
CA TRP A 392 -0.82 -8.01 -2.52
C TRP A 392 0.15 -9.07 -2.98
N GLN A 393 1.36 -8.97 -2.45
CA GLN A 393 2.44 -9.88 -2.77
C GLN A 393 3.21 -10.28 -1.52
N GLY A 394 3.70 -11.50 -1.52
CA GLY A 394 4.46 -12.05 -0.41
C GLY A 394 4.61 -13.56 -0.54
N ARG A 395 4.48 -14.29 0.56
CA ARG A 395 4.89 -15.70 0.62
C ARG A 395 3.87 -16.58 1.31
N LEU A 396 3.72 -17.78 0.77
CA LEU A 396 2.98 -18.94 1.28
C LEU A 396 4.01 -19.99 1.72
N LEU A 397 3.95 -20.47 2.96
CA LEU A 397 4.79 -21.60 3.38
C LEU A 397 4.00 -22.90 3.38
N VAL A 398 4.52 -23.91 2.69
CA VAL A 398 3.89 -25.21 2.50
C VAL A 398 4.69 -26.28 3.23
N PRO A 399 4.16 -26.88 4.30
CA PRO A 399 4.86 -27.96 4.98
C PRO A 399 4.80 -29.25 4.17
N ASP A 400 5.84 -30.08 4.31
CA ASP A 400 5.82 -31.46 3.81
C ASP A 400 4.63 -32.22 4.41
N VAL A 401 3.82 -32.83 3.54
CA VAL A 401 2.53 -33.39 3.93
C VAL A 401 2.68 -34.52 4.95
N ASN A 402 3.64 -35.43 4.74
CA ASN A 402 3.82 -36.58 5.61
C ASN A 402 4.38 -36.17 6.97
N GLN A 403 5.35 -35.26 6.98
CA GLN A 403 5.93 -34.74 8.21
C GLN A 403 4.93 -33.88 8.99
N TYR A 404 4.13 -33.07 8.29
CA TYR A 404 3.04 -32.30 8.88
C TYR A 404 2.00 -33.21 9.51
N GLN A 405 1.51 -34.22 8.77
CA GLN A 405 0.54 -35.19 9.28
C GLN A 405 1.10 -35.93 10.51
N ALA A 406 2.36 -36.39 10.46
CA ALA A 406 3.02 -37.01 11.60
C ALA A 406 3.14 -36.06 12.80
N LEU A 407 3.34 -34.77 12.58
CA LEU A 407 3.39 -33.75 13.63
C LEU A 407 2.02 -33.54 14.28
N VAL A 408 0.98 -33.29 13.49
CA VAL A 408 -0.37 -32.92 13.99
C VAL A 408 -1.20 -34.11 14.49
N THR A 409 -0.77 -35.34 14.20
CA THR A 409 -1.35 -36.58 14.74
C THR A 409 -0.57 -37.10 15.96
N SER A 410 0.51 -36.43 16.37
CA SER A 410 1.28 -36.86 17.53
C SER A 410 0.74 -36.22 18.82
N PRO A 411 0.34 -37.00 19.84
CA PRO A 411 -0.05 -36.44 21.13
C PRO A 411 1.16 -35.81 21.87
N GLU A 412 2.34 -36.41 21.74
CA GLU A 412 3.59 -35.92 22.33
C GLU A 412 4.41 -35.11 21.34
N PHE A 413 5.19 -34.14 21.82
CA PHE A 413 6.04 -33.34 20.95
C PHE A 413 7.16 -34.19 20.34
N PRO A 414 7.25 -34.31 19.00
CA PRO A 414 8.20 -35.22 18.38
C PRO A 414 9.65 -34.82 18.66
N GLN A 415 10.48 -35.80 19.08
CA GLN A 415 11.93 -35.58 19.23
C GLN A 415 12.63 -35.25 17.89
N THR A 416 12.00 -35.61 16.78
CA THR A 416 12.50 -35.35 15.43
C THR A 416 12.19 -33.94 14.93
N PHE A 417 11.42 -33.13 15.68
CA PHE A 417 11.07 -31.76 15.30
C PHE A 417 12.34 -30.89 15.26
N SER A 418 12.53 -30.17 14.16
CA SER A 418 13.70 -29.31 13.95
C SER A 418 13.41 -28.24 12.90
N ILE A 419 14.38 -27.38 12.61
CA ILE A 419 14.27 -26.41 11.50
C ILE A 419 14.03 -27.07 10.13
N MET A 420 14.34 -28.36 9.98
CA MET A 420 14.15 -29.14 8.75
C MET A 420 12.96 -30.11 8.82
N ASN A 421 12.26 -30.23 9.96
CA ASN A 421 11.17 -31.18 10.14
C ASN A 421 10.05 -30.61 11.04
N PRO A 422 8.84 -30.33 10.50
CA PRO A 422 8.45 -30.53 9.11
C PRO A 422 9.15 -29.52 8.20
N ARG A 423 9.63 -29.96 7.04
CA ARG A 423 10.25 -29.09 6.05
C ARG A 423 9.21 -28.12 5.53
N LEU A 424 9.51 -26.82 5.55
CA LEU A 424 8.66 -25.78 4.98
C LEU A 424 9.23 -25.37 3.63
N MET A 425 8.42 -25.48 2.59
CA MET A 425 8.73 -24.96 1.26
C MET A 425 8.13 -23.56 1.13
N THR A 426 8.91 -22.61 0.65
CA THR A 426 8.42 -21.27 0.35
C THR A 426 7.84 -21.23 -1.06
N SER A 427 6.64 -20.66 -1.21
CA SER A 427 5.98 -20.44 -2.48
C SER A 427 5.55 -18.96 -2.58
N PRO A 428 5.85 -18.24 -3.67
CA PRO A 428 5.39 -16.87 -3.87
C PRO A 428 3.86 -16.80 -3.92
N LEU A 429 3.30 -15.73 -3.36
CA LEU A 429 1.87 -15.48 -3.34
C LEU A 429 1.59 -14.10 -3.93
N TYR A 430 0.77 -14.06 -4.98
CA TYR A 430 0.35 -12.85 -5.67
C TYR A 430 -1.16 -12.84 -5.83
N MET A 431 -1.81 -11.78 -5.32
CA MET A 431 -3.24 -11.58 -5.44
C MET A 431 -3.55 -10.12 -5.72
N ARG A 432 -4.40 -9.86 -6.70
CA ARG A 432 -4.80 -8.51 -7.04
C ARG A 432 -6.27 -8.33 -6.67
N LEU A 433 -6.50 -7.75 -5.50
CA LEU A 433 -7.80 -7.70 -4.84
C LEU A 433 -8.52 -6.39 -5.10
N ARG A 434 -9.84 -6.46 -5.25
CA ARG A 434 -10.79 -5.35 -5.31
C ARG A 434 -11.76 -5.53 -4.15
N GLU A 435 -12.09 -4.41 -3.53
CA GLU A 435 -13.01 -4.37 -2.39
C GLU A 435 -14.36 -3.80 -2.85
N HIS A 436 -15.45 -4.41 -2.40
CA HIS A 436 -16.79 -4.01 -2.74
C HIS A 436 -17.69 -3.98 -1.51
N HIS A 437 -18.47 -2.93 -1.39
CA HIS A 437 -19.27 -2.61 -0.20
C HIS A 437 -20.75 -2.81 -0.49
N CYS A 438 -21.43 -3.55 0.39
CA CYS A 438 -22.89 -3.53 0.43
C CYS A 438 -23.30 -2.32 1.27
N VAL A 439 -23.97 -1.35 0.65
CA VAL A 439 -24.37 -0.10 1.29
C VAL A 439 -25.88 -0.13 1.55
N ASN A 440 -26.29 0.15 2.78
CA ASN A 440 -27.70 0.28 3.19
C ASN A 440 -28.42 1.28 2.27
N PRO A 441 -29.65 1.01 1.76
CA PRO A 441 -30.60 -0.06 2.11
C PRO A 441 -30.43 -1.39 1.38
N MET A 442 -29.37 -1.56 0.58
CA MET A 442 -29.10 -2.85 -0.05
C MET A 442 -28.81 -3.92 1.01
N ARG A 443 -29.35 -5.11 0.81
CA ARG A 443 -29.17 -6.23 1.73
C ARG A 443 -27.95 -7.06 1.33
N PRO A 444 -27.05 -7.37 2.28
CA PRO A 444 -25.92 -8.23 1.99
C PRO A 444 -26.38 -9.65 1.66
N VAL A 445 -25.49 -10.39 1.00
CA VAL A 445 -25.76 -11.79 0.67
C VAL A 445 -25.61 -12.62 1.94
N GLU A 446 -26.68 -13.32 2.32
CA GLU A 446 -26.68 -14.15 3.51
C GLU A 446 -25.60 -15.22 3.44
N PRO A 447 -24.95 -15.54 4.57
CA PRO A 447 -24.02 -16.66 4.64
C PRO A 447 -24.65 -17.98 4.16
N ALA A 448 -23.83 -18.88 3.62
CA ALA A 448 -24.28 -20.22 3.26
C ALA A 448 -24.82 -20.97 4.49
N PRO A 449 -26.06 -21.48 4.45
CA PRO A 449 -26.52 -22.41 5.48
C PRO A 449 -25.84 -23.78 5.30
N PRO A 450 -25.79 -24.63 6.35
CA PRO A 450 -25.29 -26.00 6.23
C PRO A 450 -25.96 -26.74 5.06
N GLN A 451 -25.23 -27.52 4.27
CA GLN A 451 -25.81 -28.13 3.06
C GLN A 451 -26.74 -29.30 3.40
N HIS A 452 -26.51 -30.01 4.52
CA HIS A 452 -27.32 -31.13 5.04
C HIS A 452 -27.34 -31.21 6.58
N GLU A 453 -28.34 -31.87 7.17
CA GLU A 453 -28.29 -32.26 8.59
C GLU A 453 -27.08 -33.18 8.84
N GLY A 454 -26.13 -32.72 9.66
CA GLY A 454 -24.84 -33.39 9.89
C GLY A 454 -23.68 -32.91 9.01
N ASP A 455 -23.91 -31.93 8.13
CA ASP A 455 -22.84 -31.23 7.43
C ASP A 455 -22.16 -30.20 8.34
N THR A 456 -20.82 -30.12 8.26
CA THR A 456 -19.98 -29.33 9.17
C THR A 456 -19.26 -28.17 8.47
N ASP A 457 -19.57 -27.96 7.19
CA ASP A 457 -19.08 -26.83 6.41
C ASP A 457 -20.07 -25.66 6.48
N GLU A 458 -19.89 -24.79 7.48
CA GLU A 458 -20.66 -23.55 7.71
C GLU A 458 -20.39 -22.45 6.67
N GLY A 459 -20.03 -22.83 5.44
CA GLY A 459 -19.80 -21.93 4.32
C GLY A 459 -18.37 -21.40 4.20
N ILE A 460 -17.51 -21.58 5.20
CA ILE A 460 -16.11 -21.08 5.16
C ILE A 460 -15.32 -21.58 3.94
N CYS A 461 -15.57 -22.81 3.46
CA CYS A 461 -14.89 -23.32 2.27
C CYS A 461 -15.17 -22.50 1.01
N ASN A 462 -16.26 -21.74 1.01
CA ASN A 462 -16.66 -20.82 -0.04
C ASN A 462 -16.64 -19.35 0.45
N ALA A 463 -15.81 -19.02 1.46
CA ALA A 463 -15.80 -17.69 2.12
C ALA A 463 -17.19 -17.19 2.51
N TRP A 464 -18.00 -18.11 3.03
CA TRP A 464 -19.38 -17.93 3.48
C TRP A 464 -20.37 -17.54 2.40
N PHE A 465 -20.02 -17.64 1.12
CA PHE A 465 -21.00 -17.46 0.06
C PHE A 465 -21.88 -18.71 -0.09
N PRO A 466 -23.21 -18.55 -0.24
CA PRO A 466 -24.05 -19.63 -0.75
C PRO A 466 -23.65 -19.95 -2.20
N THR A 467 -24.37 -20.86 -2.87
CA THR A 467 -24.18 -21.04 -4.31
C THR A 467 -24.55 -19.72 -5.01
N VAL A 468 -23.53 -18.98 -5.42
CA VAL A 468 -23.67 -17.64 -6.00
C VAL A 468 -22.93 -17.55 -7.33
N SER A 469 -23.46 -16.72 -8.22
CA SER A 469 -22.72 -16.20 -9.35
C SER A 469 -22.39 -14.73 -9.12
N LEU A 470 -21.13 -14.35 -9.33
CA LEU A 470 -20.66 -12.98 -9.22
C LEU A 470 -20.42 -12.41 -10.61
N THR A 471 -21.01 -11.25 -10.90
CA THR A 471 -20.80 -10.50 -12.14
C THR A 471 -20.41 -9.07 -11.80
N GLU A 472 -19.25 -8.63 -12.30
CA GLU A 472 -18.73 -7.26 -12.07
C GLU A 472 -18.96 -6.41 -13.32
N GLN A 473 -19.68 -5.30 -13.20
CA GLN A 473 -19.95 -4.37 -14.31
C GLN A 473 -20.18 -2.94 -13.80
N GLY A 474 -19.56 -1.95 -14.44
CA GLY A 474 -19.83 -0.53 -14.18
C GLY A 474 -19.48 -0.04 -12.77
N GLY A 475 -18.47 -0.62 -12.12
CA GLY A 475 -18.09 -0.28 -10.74
C GLY A 475 -19.06 -0.82 -9.67
N ARG A 476 -19.87 -1.82 -10.04
CA ARG A 476 -20.73 -2.57 -9.14
C ARG A 476 -20.50 -4.06 -9.34
N VAL A 477 -20.67 -4.83 -8.27
CA VAL A 477 -20.69 -6.28 -8.30
C VAL A 477 -22.11 -6.75 -8.01
N ARG A 478 -22.69 -7.45 -8.98
CA ARG A 478 -23.95 -8.15 -8.83
C ARG A 478 -23.64 -9.57 -8.34
N VAL A 479 -24.18 -9.93 -7.19
CA VAL A 479 -24.11 -11.27 -6.61
C VAL A 479 -25.50 -11.89 -6.67
N GLU A 480 -25.65 -12.96 -7.45
CA GLU A 480 -26.93 -13.67 -7.59
C GLU A 480 -26.86 -14.98 -6.79
N ASP A 481 -27.66 -15.08 -5.71
CA ASP A 481 -27.86 -16.30 -4.95
C ASP A 481 -28.76 -17.24 -5.76
N GLU A 482 -28.16 -18.29 -6.32
CA GLU A 482 -28.83 -19.24 -7.21
C GLU A 482 -29.88 -20.07 -6.46
N ARG A 483 -29.66 -20.32 -5.16
CA ARG A 483 -30.55 -21.12 -4.32
C ARG A 483 -31.79 -20.33 -3.92
N ARG A 484 -31.61 -19.08 -3.52
CA ARG A 484 -32.71 -18.19 -3.08
C ARG A 484 -33.33 -17.39 -4.22
N ARG A 485 -32.70 -17.38 -5.42
CA ARG A 485 -33.05 -16.54 -6.56
C ARG A 485 -33.10 -15.04 -6.21
N GLN A 486 -32.16 -14.62 -5.37
CA GLN A 486 -32.03 -13.23 -4.91
C GLN A 486 -30.81 -12.57 -5.53
N VAL A 487 -30.91 -11.27 -5.76
CA VAL A 487 -29.85 -10.46 -6.36
C VAL A 487 -29.43 -9.41 -5.36
N HIS A 488 -28.13 -9.37 -5.10
CA HIS A 488 -27.49 -8.42 -4.21
C HIS A 488 -26.55 -7.54 -5.03
N ILE A 489 -26.43 -6.26 -4.66
CA ILE A 489 -25.57 -5.30 -5.34
C ILE A 489 -24.57 -4.76 -4.34
N TYR A 490 -23.31 -4.80 -4.72
CA TYR A 490 -22.20 -4.20 -4.01
C TYR A 490 -21.60 -3.12 -4.89
N GLU A 491 -21.15 -2.03 -4.28
CA GLU A 491 -20.45 -0.95 -4.97
C GLU A 491 -18.95 -1.15 -4.83
N THR A 492 -18.22 -1.05 -5.93
CA THR A 492 -16.75 -1.17 -5.89
C THR A 492 -16.17 0.04 -5.17
N TYR A 493 -15.36 -0.21 -4.15
CA TYR A 493 -14.67 0.85 -3.42
C TYR A 493 -13.69 1.58 -4.33
N VAL A 494 -13.76 2.91 -4.32
CA VAL A 494 -12.82 3.81 -4.98
C VAL A 494 -12.40 4.84 -3.94
N GLN A 495 -11.09 4.91 -3.68
CA GLN A 495 -10.55 5.82 -2.67
C GLN A 495 -10.94 7.27 -2.99
N GLY A 496 -11.43 7.99 -1.97
CA GLY A 496 -11.87 9.39 -2.10
C GLY A 496 -13.26 9.60 -2.71
N ARG A 497 -13.93 8.53 -3.18
CA ARG A 497 -15.32 8.62 -3.66
C ARG A 497 -16.29 8.30 -2.51
N PRO A 498 -17.25 9.18 -2.19
CA PRO A 498 -18.31 8.85 -1.24
C PRO A 498 -19.15 7.68 -1.78
N ASN A 499 -19.56 6.79 -0.88
CA ASN A 499 -20.44 5.68 -1.23
C ASN A 499 -21.89 6.16 -1.37
N SER A 500 -22.81 5.26 -1.74
CA SER A 500 -24.24 5.57 -1.86
C SER A 500 -25.00 5.72 -0.54
N HIS A 501 -24.30 5.88 0.60
CA HIS A 501 -24.95 6.00 1.89
C HIS A 501 -25.80 7.27 1.97
N ASP A 502 -27.03 7.10 2.41
CA ASP A 502 -27.98 8.18 2.66
C ASP A 502 -28.62 7.96 4.04
N GLU A 503 -28.39 8.90 4.96
CA GLU A 503 -28.85 8.80 6.34
C GLU A 503 -30.39 8.78 6.44
N ALA A 504 -31.09 9.39 5.49
CA ALA A 504 -32.56 9.46 5.48
C ALA A 504 -33.21 8.11 5.13
N THR A 505 -32.50 7.23 4.44
CA THR A 505 -32.98 5.90 4.03
C THR A 505 -32.24 4.75 4.73
N CYS A 506 -31.12 5.04 5.38
CA CYS A 506 -30.33 4.07 6.12
C CYS A 506 -31.05 3.64 7.40
N VAL A 507 -31.42 2.35 7.46
CA VAL A 507 -32.13 1.78 8.63
C VAL A 507 -31.36 2.01 9.94
N GLN A 508 -30.02 1.95 9.92
CA GLN A 508 -29.20 2.19 11.11
C GLN A 508 -29.20 3.64 11.55
N CYS A 509 -29.18 4.59 10.59
CA CYS A 509 -29.23 6.02 10.91
C CYS A 509 -30.61 6.41 11.45
N ILE A 510 -31.68 5.86 10.87
CA ILE A 510 -33.05 6.08 11.32
C ILE A 510 -33.24 5.54 12.74
N GLN A 511 -32.88 4.26 12.98
CA GLN A 511 -33.00 3.65 14.30
C GLN A 511 -32.20 4.42 15.36
N ARG A 512 -30.94 4.79 15.05
CA ARG A 512 -30.12 5.60 15.96
C ARG A 512 -30.79 6.93 16.29
N ARG A 513 -31.39 7.61 15.31
CA ARG A 513 -32.08 8.89 15.55
C ARG A 513 -33.31 8.68 16.44
N GLU A 514 -34.08 7.61 16.22
CA GLU A 514 -35.22 7.25 17.08
C GLU A 514 -34.77 6.93 18.51
N ASP A 515 -33.66 6.19 18.68
CA ASP A 515 -33.08 5.86 19.98
C ASP A 515 -32.55 7.14 20.70
N GLU A 516 -31.87 8.03 19.97
CA GLU A 516 -31.39 9.33 20.48
C GLU A 516 -32.55 10.26 20.87
N GLU A 517 -33.63 10.30 20.07
CA GLU A 517 -34.85 11.06 20.38
C GLU A 517 -35.56 10.49 21.62
N ALA A 518 -35.60 9.17 21.78
CA ALA A 518 -36.18 8.51 22.95
C ALA A 518 -35.36 8.77 24.23
N GLU A 519 -34.03 8.67 24.15
CA GLU A 519 -33.12 8.97 25.27
C GLU A 519 -33.21 10.45 25.67
N LEU A 520 -33.23 11.36 24.68
CA LEU A 520 -33.41 12.78 24.93
C LEU A 520 -34.78 13.06 25.57
N ALA A 521 -35.85 12.42 25.12
CA ALA A 521 -37.18 12.54 25.71
C ALA A 521 -37.20 12.03 27.16
N GLU A 522 -36.50 10.95 27.47
CA GLU A 522 -36.38 10.42 28.83
C GLU A 522 -35.57 11.38 29.74
N ARG A 523 -34.44 11.91 29.26
CA ARG A 523 -33.65 12.91 30.03
C ARG A 523 -34.43 14.20 30.25
N VAL A 524 -35.15 14.68 29.24
CA VAL A 524 -36.03 15.86 29.35
C VAL A 524 -37.17 15.59 30.33
N ALA A 525 -37.77 14.40 30.30
CA ALA A 525 -38.81 14.00 31.26
C ALA A 525 -38.25 13.93 32.68
N MET A 526 -37.07 13.35 32.89
CA MET A 526 -36.40 13.31 34.20
C MET A 526 -36.06 14.72 34.72
N HIS A 527 -35.55 15.61 33.87
CA HIS A 527 -35.26 17.00 34.24
C HIS A 527 -36.54 17.81 34.51
N ALA A 528 -37.60 17.61 33.71
CA ALA A 528 -38.90 18.24 33.94
C ALA A 528 -39.55 17.75 35.24
N HIS A 529 -39.38 16.48 35.59
CA HIS A 529 -39.89 15.88 36.82
C HIS A 529 -39.09 16.31 38.06
N ALA A 530 -37.76 16.46 37.93
CA ALA A 530 -36.91 17.05 38.96
C ALA A 530 -37.25 18.54 39.22
N ALA A 531 -37.73 19.25 38.20
CA ALA A 531 -38.16 20.64 38.30
C ALA A 531 -39.58 20.83 38.87
N SER A 532 -40.45 19.82 38.82
CA SER A 532 -41.87 19.92 39.24
C SER A 532 -42.13 19.57 40.71
N GLY A 533 -41.19 18.90 41.40
CA GLY A 533 -41.22 18.70 42.85
C GLY A 533 -42.28 17.75 43.41
N GLU A 534 -42.99 16.97 42.58
CA GLU A 534 -43.95 15.95 43.05
C GLU A 534 -43.29 14.56 43.23
N PRO A 535 -43.66 13.79 44.29
CA PRO A 535 -43.09 12.47 44.55
C PRO A 535 -43.59 11.43 43.54
N PHE A 536 -42.67 10.65 43.00
CA PHE A 536 -42.95 9.56 42.06
C PHE A 536 -43.71 8.43 42.77
N GLU A 537 -44.98 8.19 42.42
CA GLU A 537 -45.68 6.97 42.82
C GLU A 537 -45.12 5.79 42.00
N GLU A 538 -44.40 4.89 42.67
CA GLU A 538 -44.02 3.58 42.11
C GLU A 538 -45.28 2.75 41.81
N GLY A 539 -45.86 2.96 40.63
CA GLY A 539 -46.74 1.98 40.02
C GLY A 539 -45.92 0.72 39.75
N HIS A 540 -46.31 -0.40 40.37
CA HIS A 540 -45.74 -1.72 40.14
C HIS A 540 -45.68 -2.08 38.64
N HIS A 541 -44.59 -1.68 37.99
CA HIS A 541 -44.11 -2.25 36.74
C HIS A 541 -42.82 -2.96 37.08
N HIS A 542 -42.88 -4.30 37.03
CA HIS A 542 -41.71 -5.16 37.10
C HIS A 542 -40.59 -4.57 36.23
N HIS A 543 -39.41 -4.38 36.82
CA HIS A 543 -38.16 -4.24 36.09
C HIS A 543 -38.00 -5.46 35.17
N HIS A 544 -38.48 -5.33 33.93
CA HIS A 544 -37.96 -6.11 32.84
C HIS A 544 -36.65 -5.45 32.44
N HIS A 545 -35.54 -6.02 32.92
CA HIS A 545 -34.32 -6.06 32.13
C HIS A 545 -34.73 -6.39 30.68
N HIS A 546 -34.48 -5.48 29.75
CA HIS A 546 -34.64 -5.74 28.32
C HIS A 546 -33.59 -6.77 27.88
N HIS A 547 -33.85 -8.02 28.22
CA HIS A 547 -33.35 -9.19 27.53
C HIS A 547 -34.13 -9.33 26.22
N HIS A 548 -33.41 -9.49 25.11
CA HIS A 548 -33.86 -10.03 23.83
C HIS A 548 -35.03 -9.34 23.11
N HIS A 549 -34.70 -8.53 22.10
CA HIS A 549 -35.51 -8.49 20.87
C HIS A 549 -34.96 -9.52 19.87
N HIS A 550 -35.57 -10.71 19.87
CA HIS A 550 -35.49 -11.65 18.76
C HIS A 550 -36.09 -11.02 17.49
N HIS A 551 -35.30 -10.87 16.43
CA HIS A 551 -35.83 -10.69 15.09
C HIS A 551 -36.51 -11.99 14.61
N HIS A 552 -37.83 -12.01 14.63
CA HIS A 552 -38.63 -13.02 13.94
C HIS A 552 -38.48 -12.86 12.41
N TYR A 553 -37.66 -13.70 11.78
CA TYR A 553 -37.79 -14.03 10.36
C TYR A 553 -38.93 -15.05 10.22
N VAL A 554 -40.06 -14.62 9.67
CA VAL A 554 -41.21 -15.49 9.41
C VAL A 554 -40.96 -16.38 8.20
N GLN A 555 -40.80 -17.69 8.43
CA GLN A 555 -41.07 -18.72 7.42
C GLN A 555 -42.57 -18.76 7.12
N ARG A 556 -42.98 -18.54 5.88
CA ARG A 556 -44.28 -18.98 5.36
C ARG A 556 -44.09 -19.83 4.12
N HIS A 557 -44.34 -21.12 4.25
CA HIS A 557 -44.58 -22.02 3.11
C HIS A 557 -46.03 -21.89 2.63
N GLY A 558 -46.17 -21.72 1.31
CA GLY A 558 -47.23 -22.24 0.44
C GLY A 558 -48.70 -21.97 0.79
N HIS A 559 -49.34 -21.04 0.07
CA HIS A 559 -50.45 -21.40 -0.80
C HIS A 559 -50.76 -20.29 -1.83
N THR A 560 -50.81 -20.73 -3.08
CA THR A 560 -51.27 -20.10 -4.33
C THR A 560 -52.30 -18.97 -4.22
N ARG A 561 -52.09 -17.87 -4.97
CA ARG A 561 -53.07 -17.37 -5.96
C ARG A 561 -52.49 -16.32 -6.92
N HIS A 562 -53.19 -16.19 -8.03
CA HIS A 562 -52.79 -15.76 -9.37
C HIS A 562 -52.27 -14.32 -9.55
N TYR A 563 -51.38 -14.21 -10.54
CA TYR A 563 -50.99 -13.00 -11.28
C TYR A 563 -52.18 -12.20 -11.81
N HIS A 564 -52.04 -10.87 -11.79
CA HIS A 564 -52.40 -10.02 -12.94
C HIS A 564 -51.48 -8.79 -13.04
N HIS A 565 -50.94 -8.61 -14.25
CA HIS A 565 -50.18 -7.47 -14.73
C HIS A 565 -51.00 -6.16 -14.73
N HIS A 566 -50.35 -5.01 -14.56
CA HIS A 566 -50.37 -3.93 -15.56
C HIS A 566 -49.27 -2.86 -15.33
N HIS A 567 -48.70 -2.40 -16.45
CA HIS A 567 -47.75 -1.31 -16.62
C HIS A 567 -48.37 0.08 -16.42
N HIS A 568 -47.64 1.05 -15.86
CA HIS A 568 -47.17 2.28 -16.56
C HIS A 568 -46.42 3.25 -15.62
N GLU A 569 -45.42 3.94 -16.18
CA GLU A 569 -44.67 5.09 -15.63
C GLU A 569 -45.44 6.44 -15.78
N PRO A 570 -44.87 7.66 -15.61
CA PRO A 570 -44.90 8.49 -14.38
C PRO A 570 -45.39 9.96 -14.58
N SER A 571 -45.81 10.65 -13.51
CA SER A 571 -46.01 12.13 -13.30
C SER A 571 -46.93 12.30 -12.08
N ASP A 572 -46.88 13.28 -11.16
CA ASP A 572 -46.36 14.64 -11.08
C ASP A 572 -45.97 14.96 -9.61
N VAL A 573 -45.19 16.02 -9.40
CA VAL A 573 -44.86 16.63 -8.09
C VAL A 573 -45.96 17.64 -7.73
N ASP A 574 -46.48 17.64 -6.48
CA ASP A 574 -46.25 18.70 -5.45
C ASP A 574 -47.35 18.75 -4.34
N THR A 575 -46.96 19.39 -3.22
CA THR A 575 -47.72 20.01 -2.12
C THR A 575 -48.50 19.13 -1.14
N ASP A 576 -47.93 18.86 0.05
CA ASP A 576 -48.71 18.60 1.30
C ASP A 576 -47.89 18.70 2.61
N VAL A 577 -46.59 19.06 2.58
CA VAL A 577 -45.72 18.98 3.79
C VAL A 577 -45.63 20.31 4.58
N ASP A 578 -46.00 21.45 4.00
CA ASP A 578 -45.88 22.77 4.66
C ASP A 578 -47.04 23.08 5.64
N ASP A 579 -48.19 22.45 5.50
CA ASP A 579 -49.37 22.76 6.32
C ASP A 579 -49.32 22.09 7.71
N GLU A 580 -48.70 20.91 7.83
CA GLU A 580 -48.56 20.16 9.10
C GLU A 580 -47.56 20.82 10.07
N LEU A 581 -46.51 21.43 9.51
CA LEU A 581 -45.47 22.14 10.26
C LEU A 581 -45.96 23.50 10.78
N GLN A 582 -46.86 24.17 10.05
CA GLN A 582 -47.50 25.40 10.52
C GLN A 582 -48.54 25.12 11.60
N GLN A 583 -49.28 24.01 11.50
CA GLN A 583 -50.25 23.61 12.52
C GLN A 583 -49.57 23.27 13.85
N THR A 584 -48.46 22.52 13.79
CA THR A 584 -47.68 22.15 14.99
C THR A 584 -47.10 23.38 15.72
N ARG A 585 -46.67 24.40 14.96
CA ARG A 585 -46.18 25.68 15.53
C ARG A 585 -47.31 26.52 16.14
N ALA A 586 -48.48 26.53 15.52
CA ALA A 586 -49.64 27.23 16.06
C ALA A 586 -50.12 26.59 17.37
N ASP A 587 -50.10 25.26 17.45
CA ASP A 587 -50.51 24.50 18.64
C ASP A 587 -49.51 24.70 19.79
N ALA A 588 -48.19 24.73 19.49
CA ALA A 588 -47.15 25.03 20.48
C ALA A 588 -47.26 26.46 21.03
N GLN A 589 -47.57 27.45 20.19
CA GLN A 589 -47.76 28.84 20.61
C GLN A 589 -49.06 29.02 21.43
N GLN A 590 -50.10 28.24 21.11
CA GLN A 590 -51.36 28.25 21.85
C GLN A 590 -51.21 27.60 23.24
N ALA A 591 -50.37 26.57 23.37
CA ALA A 591 -50.08 25.90 24.63
C ALA A 591 -49.16 26.72 25.55
N LEU A 592 -48.17 27.42 24.99
CA LEU A 592 -47.19 28.18 25.76
C LEU A 592 -47.64 29.62 26.06
N GLY A 593 -48.66 30.13 25.38
CA GLY A 593 -49.19 31.49 25.56
C GLY A 593 -48.24 32.61 25.09
N GLN A 594 -47.07 32.26 24.56
CA GLN A 594 -46.03 33.12 24.02
C GLN A 594 -45.23 32.36 22.94
N ASN A 595 -44.34 33.05 22.22
CA ASN A 595 -43.58 32.43 21.13
C ASN A 595 -42.62 31.35 21.68
N PRO A 596 -42.69 30.09 21.20
CA PRO A 596 -41.84 29.00 21.66
C PRO A 596 -40.34 29.31 21.59
N ASP A 597 -39.90 30.04 20.58
CA ASP A 597 -38.48 30.37 20.38
C ASP A 597 -37.97 31.36 21.45
N ALA A 598 -38.84 32.16 22.06
CA ALA A 598 -38.46 33.10 23.13
C ALA A 598 -38.28 32.42 24.49
N VAL A 599 -38.94 31.28 24.73
CA VAL A 599 -38.86 30.51 25.98
C VAL A 599 -37.55 29.72 26.03
N ILE A 600 -37.10 29.21 24.90
CA ILE A 600 -35.84 28.47 24.77
C ILE A 600 -34.64 29.38 25.08
N ASP A 601 -34.68 30.64 24.65
CA ASP A 601 -33.64 31.64 24.94
C ASP A 601 -33.65 32.16 26.40
N GLU A 602 -34.73 31.97 27.14
CA GLU A 602 -34.85 32.39 28.54
C GLU A 602 -34.32 31.31 29.50
N VAL A 603 -34.57 30.03 29.19
CA VAL A 603 -34.09 28.88 29.97
C VAL A 603 -32.57 28.71 29.89
N MET A 604 -31.95 29.11 28.77
CA MET A 604 -30.49 29.03 28.60
C MET A 604 -29.70 30.11 29.35
N ARG A 605 -30.36 31.00 30.11
CA ARG A 605 -29.69 32.16 30.76
C ARG A 605 -29.61 32.16 32.27
N GLU A 606 -30.28 31.27 33.01
CA GLU A 606 -30.29 31.32 34.49
C GLU A 606 -29.94 29.97 35.11
N GLY A 607 -28.68 29.84 35.53
CA GLY A 607 -28.14 28.68 36.22
C GLY A 607 -26.77 28.92 36.88
N GLU A 608 -26.60 30.06 37.56
CA GLU A 608 -25.56 30.25 38.59
C GLU A 608 -26.22 30.15 39.98
N GLY A 609 -25.65 29.35 40.90
CA GLY A 609 -25.60 29.71 42.32
C GLY A 609 -26.33 28.82 43.35
N ASP A 610 -25.49 28.19 44.18
CA ASP A 610 -25.55 28.02 45.65
C ASP A 610 -26.35 26.87 46.34
N ALA A 611 -25.58 26.09 47.13
CA ALA A 611 -25.96 25.16 48.21
C ALA A 611 -26.23 25.91 49.55
N PRO A 612 -26.38 25.32 50.77
CA PRO A 612 -26.69 23.97 51.33
C PRO A 612 -27.80 24.11 52.47
N PRO A 613 -27.84 23.49 53.69
CA PRO A 613 -27.33 22.23 54.28
C PRO A 613 -28.31 21.42 55.23
N ASP A 614 -27.78 20.31 55.78
CA ASP A 614 -27.85 19.81 57.19
C ASP A 614 -28.88 18.79 57.75
N SER A 615 -28.28 17.96 58.64
CA SER A 615 -28.75 17.27 59.88
C SER A 615 -29.36 15.86 59.74
N GLU A 616 -28.64 14.79 60.15
CA GLU A 616 -28.51 14.21 61.53
C GLU A 616 -29.72 13.30 61.85
N GLU A 617 -29.65 12.07 62.38
CA GLU A 617 -28.84 11.47 63.47
C GLU A 617 -29.15 9.94 63.53
N ASP A 618 -28.15 9.13 63.97
CA ASP A 618 -28.19 8.05 64.98
C ASP A 618 -29.03 6.75 64.82
N GLU A 619 -28.69 5.56 65.35
CA GLU A 619 -27.59 4.99 66.17
C GLU A 619 -27.76 3.43 66.24
N ASP A 620 -26.64 2.70 66.43
CA ASP A 620 -26.43 1.50 67.30
C ASP A 620 -27.16 0.14 67.06
N ALA A 621 -26.62 -1.09 67.30
CA ALA A 621 -25.44 -1.59 68.04
C ALA A 621 -25.02 -3.06 67.69
N ASN A 622 -23.70 -3.32 67.84
CA ASN A 622 -22.96 -4.51 68.39
C ASN A 622 -23.27 -6.00 68.05
N SER A 623 -22.24 -6.75 67.59
CA SER A 623 -21.35 -7.59 68.46
C SER A 623 -20.25 -8.40 67.69
N GLU A 624 -18.96 -8.21 68.05
CA GLU A 624 -17.83 -9.17 68.31
C GLU A 624 -17.87 -10.64 67.75
N TYR A 625 -16.84 -11.33 67.18
CA TYR A 625 -15.35 -11.35 67.14
C TYR A 625 -14.82 -12.20 65.93
N ALA A 626 -13.56 -11.96 65.54
CA ALA A 626 -12.51 -12.89 65.01
C ALA A 626 -12.20 -13.01 63.48
N ASP A 627 -11.06 -12.41 63.11
CA ASP A 627 -10.02 -12.74 62.11
C ASP A 627 -10.30 -13.69 60.92
N SER A 628 -10.19 -13.15 59.70
CA SER A 628 -9.28 -13.66 58.65
C SER A 628 -9.25 -12.73 57.43
N GLU A 629 -8.03 -12.49 56.92
CA GLU A 629 -7.68 -11.74 55.71
C GLU A 629 -8.38 -12.27 54.46
N ASP A 630 -9.21 -11.46 53.79
CA ASP A 630 -9.36 -11.31 52.33
C ASP A 630 -10.70 -10.63 51.94
N THR A 631 -10.61 -9.66 51.03
CA THR A 631 -11.68 -9.06 50.20
C THR A 631 -12.81 -8.23 50.85
N ALA A 632 -12.92 -6.95 50.45
CA ALA A 632 -14.14 -6.30 49.93
C ALA A 632 -13.96 -4.76 49.87
N ASP A 633 -13.48 -4.24 48.74
CA ASP A 633 -13.82 -2.86 48.35
C ASP A 633 -15.09 -2.94 47.51
N SER A 634 -16.16 -2.40 48.07
CA SER A 634 -17.49 -2.30 47.48
C SER A 634 -17.59 -1.00 46.68
N ASP A 635 -17.28 -1.08 45.38
CA ASP A 635 -17.63 -0.02 44.43
C ASP A 635 -19.05 -0.28 43.90
N SER A 636 -20.05 0.22 44.62
CA SER A 636 -21.37 0.50 44.04
C SER A 636 -21.29 1.76 43.17
N ALA A 637 -20.70 1.60 41.99
CA ALA A 637 -20.73 2.58 40.91
C ALA A 637 -20.65 1.86 39.55
N ALA A 638 -21.49 0.84 39.37
CA ALA A 638 -21.64 0.11 38.10
C ALA A 638 -22.66 0.77 37.14
N GLY A 639 -23.05 2.02 37.41
CA GLY A 639 -24.10 2.73 36.68
C GLY A 639 -23.63 3.77 35.65
N SER A 640 -22.32 3.95 35.42
CA SER A 640 -21.82 5.00 34.51
C SER A 640 -20.72 4.53 33.54
N ASP A 641 -20.47 3.22 33.44
CA ASP A 641 -19.42 2.68 32.56
C ASP A 641 -19.88 2.48 31.10
N ALA A 642 -21.21 2.53 30.84
CA ALA A 642 -21.79 2.38 29.50
C ALA A 642 -21.94 3.73 28.76
N GLU A 643 -22.33 4.79 29.47
CA GLU A 643 -22.67 6.10 28.88
C GLU A 643 -21.45 6.80 28.24
N ASP A 644 -20.27 6.76 28.89
CA ASP A 644 -19.03 7.39 28.38
C ASP A 644 -18.43 6.65 27.16
N ILE A 645 -18.74 5.36 26.97
CA ILE A 645 -18.27 4.54 25.84
C ILE A 645 -19.23 4.66 24.65
N GLU A 646 -20.52 4.88 24.91
CA GLU A 646 -21.52 5.10 23.86
C GLU A 646 -21.29 6.40 23.09
N GLU A 647 -20.79 7.47 23.72
CA GLU A 647 -20.48 8.75 23.04
C GLU A 647 -19.43 8.59 21.93
N TYR A 648 -18.49 7.63 22.06
CA TYR A 648 -17.44 7.36 21.07
C TYR A 648 -17.96 6.66 19.79
N ILE A 649 -19.05 5.88 19.88
CA ILE A 649 -19.54 5.02 18.78
C ILE A 649 -20.59 5.76 17.91
N ARG A 650 -21.27 6.78 18.43
CA ARG A 650 -22.48 7.34 17.82
C ARG A 650 -22.27 8.10 16.49
N HIS A 651 -21.06 8.53 16.12
CA HIS A 651 -20.90 9.61 15.13
C HIS A 651 -20.50 9.32 13.68
N THR A 652 -20.36 8.08 13.20
CA THR A 652 -20.17 7.87 11.74
C THR A 652 -20.71 6.54 11.22
N CYS A 653 -22.04 6.43 11.08
CA CYS A 653 -22.59 5.38 10.22
C CYS A 653 -22.15 5.68 8.77
N ASN A 654 -21.45 4.74 8.15
CA ASN A 654 -20.99 4.86 6.76
C ASN A 654 -21.85 4.02 5.79
N GLY A 655 -22.96 3.46 6.28
CA GLY A 655 -23.87 2.61 5.51
C GLY A 655 -23.34 1.23 5.13
N VAL A 656 -22.07 0.89 5.38
CA VAL A 656 -21.47 -0.37 4.93
C VAL A 656 -21.93 -1.51 5.83
N CYS A 657 -22.71 -2.42 5.25
CA CYS A 657 -23.29 -3.58 5.93
C CYS A 657 -22.47 -4.87 5.75
N ASP A 658 -21.75 -5.01 4.63
CA ASP A 658 -20.94 -6.17 4.29
C ASP A 658 -19.83 -5.79 3.29
N ILE A 659 -18.71 -6.52 3.33
CA ILE A 659 -17.53 -6.26 2.50
C ILE A 659 -17.12 -7.56 1.82
N ILE A 660 -17.22 -7.58 0.49
CA ILE A 660 -16.76 -8.70 -0.31
C ILE A 660 -15.50 -8.33 -1.09
N LEU A 661 -14.67 -9.34 -1.34
CA LEU A 661 -13.42 -9.21 -2.06
C LEU A 661 -13.51 -10.03 -3.34
N THR A 662 -13.09 -9.44 -4.45
CA THR A 662 -12.84 -10.18 -5.69
C THR A 662 -11.40 -9.97 -6.12
N GLY A 663 -10.82 -10.93 -6.81
CA GLY A 663 -9.47 -10.76 -7.30
C GLY A 663 -8.99 -11.91 -8.16
N GLU A 664 -7.80 -11.72 -8.70
CA GLU A 664 -7.13 -12.72 -9.51
C GLU A 664 -5.62 -12.59 -9.36
N THR A 665 -4.91 -13.67 -9.62
CA THR A 665 -3.47 -13.61 -9.85
C THR A 665 -3.27 -13.00 -11.22
N LEU A 666 -2.39 -12.00 -11.36
CA LEU A 666 -2.09 -11.45 -12.68
C LEU A 666 -1.62 -12.56 -13.62
N LEU A 667 -2.01 -12.51 -14.89
CA LEU A 667 -1.69 -13.57 -15.87
C LEU A 667 -0.19 -13.93 -15.87
N ARG A 668 0.69 -12.92 -15.81
CA ARG A 668 2.16 -13.11 -15.77
C ARG A 668 2.63 -13.90 -14.55
N HIS A 669 2.06 -13.62 -13.37
CA HIS A 669 2.36 -14.34 -12.13
C HIS A 669 1.73 -15.73 -12.16
N GLY A 670 0.57 -15.87 -12.79
CA GLY A 670 -0.12 -17.14 -12.97
C GLY A 670 0.65 -18.12 -13.86
N GLN A 671 1.38 -17.63 -14.85
CA GLN A 671 2.26 -18.48 -15.67
C GLN A 671 3.50 -18.99 -14.91
N ALA A 672 3.93 -18.29 -13.85
CA ALA A 672 5.06 -18.69 -13.00
C ALA A 672 4.62 -19.62 -11.87
N TRP A 673 3.49 -19.29 -11.24
CA TRP A 673 3.09 -19.80 -9.93
C TRP A 673 1.66 -20.37 -9.90
N ASN A 674 1.09 -20.61 -11.08
CA ASN A 674 -0.31 -20.98 -11.35
C ASN A 674 -1.30 -19.82 -11.22
N HIS A 675 -2.29 -19.78 -12.13
CA HIS A 675 -3.30 -18.74 -12.17
C HIS A 675 -4.48 -19.10 -11.27
N TYR A 676 -4.86 -18.16 -10.41
CA TYR A 676 -5.93 -18.33 -9.44
C TYR A 676 -6.91 -17.17 -9.49
N ARG A 677 -8.18 -17.48 -9.20
CA ARG A 677 -9.18 -16.50 -8.82
C ARG A 677 -9.32 -16.48 -7.31
N PHE A 678 -9.58 -15.29 -6.81
CA PHE A 678 -9.85 -15.02 -5.41
C PHE A 678 -11.25 -14.45 -5.29
N TYR A 679 -12.01 -14.98 -4.36
CA TYR A 679 -13.20 -14.33 -3.86
C TYR A 679 -13.23 -14.54 -2.36
N GLY A 680 -13.82 -13.58 -1.66
CA GLY A 680 -13.76 -13.59 -0.22
C GLY A 680 -14.67 -12.58 0.40
N ARG A 681 -14.60 -12.54 1.73
CA ARG A 681 -15.38 -11.63 2.55
C ARG A 681 -14.56 -11.22 3.76
N VAL A 682 -14.79 -10.01 4.24
CA VAL A 682 -14.26 -9.54 5.52
C VAL A 682 -15.34 -9.74 6.57
N ARG A 683 -15.02 -10.47 7.65
CA ARG A 683 -15.93 -10.73 8.75
C ARG A 683 -16.13 -9.47 9.56
N LYS A 684 -17.38 -9.02 9.68
CA LYS A 684 -17.72 -7.74 10.33
C LYS A 684 -17.30 -7.68 11.81
N TRP A 685 -17.37 -8.80 12.52
CA TRP A 685 -17.11 -8.85 13.97
C TRP A 685 -15.67 -8.48 14.32
N ASP A 686 -14.67 -9.12 13.71
CA ASP A 686 -13.26 -8.94 14.08
C ASP A 686 -12.35 -8.52 12.91
N GLY A 687 -12.89 -8.26 11.73
CA GLY A 687 -12.12 -7.94 10.54
C GLY A 687 -11.35 -9.14 9.96
N LEU A 688 -11.71 -10.39 10.32
CA LEU A 688 -11.10 -11.58 9.73
C LEU A 688 -11.32 -11.59 8.22
N VAL A 689 -10.23 -11.69 7.46
CA VAL A 689 -10.26 -11.80 6.00
C VAL A 689 -10.28 -13.28 5.65
N ALA A 690 -11.36 -13.76 5.00
CA ALA A 690 -11.39 -15.07 4.37
C ALA A 690 -11.39 -14.95 2.85
N LEU A 691 -10.41 -15.57 2.21
CA LEU A 691 -10.24 -15.57 0.77
C LEU A 691 -10.13 -17.01 0.28
N VAL A 692 -11.01 -17.41 -0.64
CA VAL A 692 -10.89 -18.68 -1.35
C VAL A 692 -10.08 -18.46 -2.60
N ARG A 693 -9.03 -19.26 -2.75
CA ARG A 693 -8.18 -19.32 -3.93
C ARG A 693 -8.54 -20.55 -4.74
N VAL A 694 -9.11 -20.33 -5.92
CA VAL A 694 -9.53 -21.39 -6.84
C VAL A 694 -8.61 -21.39 -8.07
N PRO A 695 -8.05 -22.54 -8.49
CA PRO A 695 -7.28 -22.61 -9.73
C PRO A 695 -8.18 -22.32 -10.93
N VAL A 696 -7.67 -21.62 -11.94
CA VAL A 696 -8.44 -21.34 -13.15
C VAL A 696 -8.32 -22.49 -14.16
N ASP A 697 -7.11 -23.01 -14.36
CA ASP A 697 -6.80 -23.91 -15.49
C ASP A 697 -6.61 -25.39 -15.10
N ASP A 698 -6.13 -25.67 -13.89
CA ASP A 698 -5.79 -27.04 -13.44
C ASP A 698 -6.58 -27.43 -12.19
N ARG A 699 -7.51 -28.39 -12.35
CA ARG A 699 -8.31 -28.92 -11.23
C ARG A 699 -7.52 -29.78 -10.25
N GLY A 700 -6.29 -30.18 -10.59
CA GLY A 700 -5.36 -30.90 -9.72
C GLY A 700 -4.67 -30.01 -8.69
N LEU A 701 -4.62 -28.68 -8.93
CA LEU A 701 -4.12 -27.70 -7.97
C LEU A 701 -5.23 -27.41 -6.95
N GLY A 702 -5.16 -28.01 -5.76
CA GLY A 702 -6.23 -27.90 -4.77
C GLY A 702 -6.71 -26.47 -4.47
N VAL A 703 -7.99 -26.32 -4.12
CA VAL A 703 -8.58 -25.06 -3.66
C VAL A 703 -8.05 -24.75 -2.27
N TYR A 704 -7.53 -23.55 -2.04
CA TYR A 704 -6.99 -23.14 -0.73
C TYR A 704 -7.81 -22.00 -0.13
N ILE A 705 -7.98 -22.02 1.18
CA ILE A 705 -8.72 -21.03 1.94
C ILE A 705 -7.71 -20.27 2.79
N PHE A 706 -7.57 -18.97 2.55
CA PHE A 706 -6.71 -18.05 3.28
C PHE A 706 -7.53 -17.35 4.36
N ARG A 707 -7.03 -17.36 5.59
CA ARG A 707 -7.69 -16.76 6.75
C ARG A 707 -6.64 -15.95 7.50
N GLY A 708 -6.87 -14.67 7.72
CA GLY A 708 -5.88 -13.81 8.36
C GLY A 708 -6.41 -12.42 8.68
N TYR A 709 -5.62 -11.65 9.41
CA TYR A 709 -5.91 -10.25 9.68
C TYR A 709 -4.89 -9.35 9.01
N LEU A 710 -5.31 -8.13 8.71
CA LEU A 710 -4.40 -7.04 8.38
C LEU A 710 -3.83 -6.48 9.68
N VAL A 711 -2.53 -6.72 9.90
CA VAL A 711 -1.81 -6.28 11.10
C VAL A 711 -1.07 -4.99 10.81
N GLY A 712 -1.22 -4.00 11.70
CA GLY A 712 -0.53 -2.71 11.58
C GLY A 712 -0.87 -1.99 10.26
N GLY A 713 -2.07 -2.21 9.73
CA GLY A 713 -2.56 -1.62 8.48
C GLY A 713 -1.84 -2.04 7.19
N GLN A 714 -0.80 -2.89 7.25
CA GLN A 714 0.10 -3.13 6.11
C GLN A 714 0.45 -4.61 5.87
N ASN A 715 0.36 -5.46 6.90
CA ASN A 715 0.76 -6.87 6.83
C ASN A 715 -0.47 -7.80 6.89
N LEU A 716 -0.95 -8.31 5.74
CA LEU A 716 -2.00 -9.33 5.74
C LEU A 716 -1.37 -10.71 6.05
N THR A 717 -1.57 -11.22 7.26
CA THR A 717 -0.90 -12.42 7.77
C THR A 717 -1.88 -13.39 8.42
N GLY A 718 -1.69 -14.70 8.21
CA GLY A 718 -2.60 -15.70 8.78
C GLY A 718 -2.25 -17.16 8.46
N SER A 719 -3.26 -18.03 8.42
CA SER A 719 -3.15 -19.43 8.00
C SER A 719 -3.92 -19.66 6.70
N TRP A 720 -3.32 -20.42 5.79
CA TRP A 720 -4.05 -21.04 4.69
C TRP A 720 -4.34 -22.51 5.01
N ARG A 721 -5.42 -23.06 4.47
CA ARG A 721 -5.71 -24.50 4.51
C ARG A 721 -6.11 -25.04 3.14
N ALA A 722 -5.77 -26.30 2.86
CA ALA A 722 -6.26 -27.01 1.69
C ALA A 722 -7.72 -27.42 1.86
N TYR A 723 -8.51 -27.28 0.80
CA TYR A 723 -9.85 -27.85 0.72
C TYR A 723 -9.79 -29.37 0.76
N ALA A 724 -10.66 -29.99 1.56
CA ALA A 724 -10.77 -31.43 1.70
C ALA A 724 -12.23 -31.84 1.47
N GLN A 725 -12.45 -32.86 0.62
CA GLN A 725 -13.78 -33.44 0.40
C GLN A 725 -14.29 -34.20 1.62
N ASN A 726 -13.38 -34.76 2.41
CA ASN A 726 -13.72 -35.38 3.69
C ASN A 726 -13.61 -34.31 4.78
N PRO A 727 -14.73 -33.80 5.33
CA PRO A 727 -14.70 -32.80 6.39
C PRO A 727 -13.99 -33.32 7.65
N ASN A 728 -14.01 -34.64 7.89
CA ASN A 728 -13.42 -35.29 9.05
C ASN A 728 -11.91 -35.58 8.90
N ALA A 729 -11.27 -35.14 7.81
CA ALA A 729 -9.83 -35.29 7.61
C ALA A 729 -9.06 -34.07 8.12
N ILE A 730 -7.89 -34.28 8.71
CA ILE A 730 -7.02 -33.17 9.13
C ILE A 730 -6.51 -32.42 7.88
N PRO A 731 -6.91 -31.15 7.67
CA PRO A 731 -6.48 -30.42 6.49
C PRO A 731 -4.99 -30.08 6.57
N LEU A 732 -4.34 -30.04 5.40
CA LEU A 732 -3.00 -29.46 5.27
C LEU A 732 -3.11 -27.95 5.49
N GLU A 733 -2.37 -27.41 6.46
CA GLU A 733 -2.36 -25.96 6.76
C GLU A 733 -0.93 -25.40 6.78
N GLY A 734 -0.80 -24.10 6.57
CA GLY A 734 0.48 -23.39 6.69
C GLY A 734 0.30 -21.86 6.81
N PRO A 735 1.38 -21.10 7.08
CA PRO A 735 1.33 -19.65 7.22
C PRO A 735 1.50 -18.88 5.90
N PHE A 736 1.08 -17.62 5.88
CA PHE A 736 1.32 -16.69 4.75
C PHE A 736 1.44 -15.21 5.21
N GLY A 737 2.06 -14.34 4.38
CA GLY A 737 2.17 -12.87 4.58
C GLY A 737 2.22 -12.08 3.26
N LEU A 738 1.68 -10.83 3.20
CA LEU A 738 1.49 -10.00 1.99
C LEU A 738 1.53 -8.43 2.20
N LEU A 739 1.87 -7.59 1.18
CA LEU A 739 2.12 -6.09 1.21
C LEU A 739 1.57 -5.19 0.02
N ALA A 740 1.49 -3.81 0.11
CA ALA A 740 0.98 -2.75 -0.86
C ALA A 740 1.94 -1.50 -1.21
N ARG A 741 1.67 -0.49 -2.15
CA ARG A 741 2.67 0.12 -3.15
C ARG A 741 2.60 1.63 -3.85
N LEU A 742 3.68 2.52 -4.04
CA LEU A 742 4.05 3.75 -4.99
C LEU A 742 5.44 3.77 -5.84
N PHE A 743 5.58 3.79 -7.18
CA PHE A 743 6.82 3.32 -7.88
C PHE A 743 8.15 4.15 -7.84
N ASP A 744 9.26 3.57 -7.38
CA ASP A 744 10.66 4.05 -7.52
C ASP A 744 11.44 3.19 -8.54
N PRO A 745 11.98 3.77 -9.63
CA PRO A 745 12.68 3.04 -10.69
C PRO A 745 14.10 2.55 -10.32
N TYR A 746 14.72 3.07 -9.26
CA TYR A 746 16.03 2.58 -8.79
C TYR A 746 15.88 1.28 -8.01
N THR A 747 14.98 1.28 -7.04
CA THR A 747 14.68 0.10 -6.20
C THR A 747 13.69 -0.84 -6.87
N LEU A 748 12.99 -0.39 -7.92
CA LEU A 748 11.83 -1.05 -8.54
C LEU A 748 10.69 -1.27 -7.54
N GLU A 749 10.71 -0.57 -6.41
CA GLU A 749 9.70 -0.70 -5.38
C GLU A 749 8.60 0.30 -5.60
N LEU A 750 7.61 0.28 -4.72
CA LEU A 750 6.51 1.20 -4.78
C LEU A 750 6.37 1.82 -3.32
N LEU A 751 6.96 2.99 -3.02
CA LEU A 751 7.10 3.85 -1.82
C LEU A 751 5.89 4.72 -1.35
N SER A 752 4.96 4.29 -0.50
CA SER A 752 3.77 5.12 -0.18
C SER A 752 4.08 6.52 0.45
N ARG A 753 3.17 7.50 0.21
CA ARG A 753 3.08 8.83 0.86
C ARG A 753 4.37 9.69 0.78
N ARG A 754 4.47 10.54 -0.24
CA ARG A 754 5.62 11.43 -0.47
C ARG A 754 5.19 12.84 -0.85
N VAL A 755 5.90 13.86 -0.37
CA VAL A 755 5.86 15.23 -0.89
C VAL A 755 6.97 15.38 -1.89
N ILE A 756 6.66 15.98 -3.04
CA ILE A 756 7.65 16.31 -4.05
C ILE A 756 7.65 17.83 -4.19
N THR A 757 8.73 18.47 -3.76
CA THR A 757 8.90 19.92 -3.94
C THR A 757 9.60 20.16 -5.27
N THR A 758 8.98 20.95 -6.14
CA THR A 758 9.55 21.32 -7.44
C THR A 758 9.72 22.84 -7.53
N SER A 759 10.58 23.29 -8.43
CA SER A 759 10.75 24.71 -8.73
C SER A 759 10.30 24.98 -10.15
N ALA A 760 9.33 25.88 -10.31
CA ALA A 760 8.88 26.33 -11.62
C ALA A 760 9.93 27.17 -12.35
N GLU A 761 10.84 27.83 -11.62
CA GLU A 761 11.88 28.69 -12.18
C GLU A 761 13.07 27.89 -12.72
N SER A 762 13.55 26.91 -11.96
CA SER A 762 14.67 26.05 -12.37
C SER A 762 14.20 24.79 -13.09
N GLY A 763 12.94 24.40 -12.93
CA GLY A 763 12.38 23.18 -13.51
C GLY A 763 12.90 21.90 -12.85
N LEU A 764 13.47 22.00 -11.64
CA LEU A 764 14.07 20.90 -10.89
C LEU A 764 13.18 20.42 -9.74
N VAL A 765 13.32 19.16 -9.38
CA VAL A 765 12.90 18.61 -8.09
C VAL A 765 13.88 19.12 -7.05
N LEU A 766 13.38 19.90 -6.10
CA LEU A 766 14.16 20.46 -5.01
C LEU A 766 14.27 19.48 -3.84
N ASP A 767 13.21 18.71 -3.59
CA ASP A 767 13.16 17.76 -2.50
C ASP A 767 12.11 16.65 -2.69
N VAL A 768 12.34 15.50 -2.06
CA VAL A 768 11.40 14.37 -1.99
C VAL A 768 11.43 13.83 -0.57
N GLN A 769 10.36 14.06 0.18
CA GLN A 769 10.28 13.67 1.59
C GLN A 769 9.11 12.71 1.83
N PRO A 770 9.17 11.84 2.84
CA PRO A 770 7.97 11.25 3.42
C PRO A 770 6.93 12.33 3.67
N TYR A 771 5.68 12.02 3.30
CA TYR A 771 4.54 12.87 3.60
C TYR A 771 3.73 12.18 4.66
N ASP A 772 3.82 12.66 5.87
CA ASP A 772 2.92 12.23 6.92
C ASP A 772 1.75 13.21 6.93
N ALA A 773 0.59 12.79 7.42
CA ALA A 773 -0.59 13.65 7.42
C ALA A 773 -0.48 14.82 8.44
N GLU A 774 0.73 15.31 8.73
CA GLU A 774 1.09 16.45 9.58
C GLU A 774 1.71 17.60 8.77
N ASP A 775 2.31 17.22 7.65
CA ASP A 775 2.63 18.13 6.56
C ASP A 775 1.37 18.47 5.72
N GLU A 776 0.25 17.75 5.88
CA GLU A 776 -0.92 17.84 4.98
C GLU A 776 -1.86 19.04 5.24
N ALA A 777 -1.91 19.66 6.42
CA ALA A 777 -2.90 20.70 6.73
C ALA A 777 -2.26 22.08 6.97
N GLY A 778 -0.94 22.15 6.83
CA GLY A 778 -0.13 23.33 6.57
C GLY A 778 0.00 23.55 5.07
N VAL A 779 -0.38 22.54 4.29
CA VAL A 779 -0.58 22.62 2.86
C VAL A 779 -1.99 23.13 2.62
N ASP A 780 -2.09 24.40 2.21
CA ASP A 780 -3.32 24.93 1.65
C ASP A 780 -3.54 24.27 0.28
N PHE A 781 -4.39 23.25 0.22
CA PHE A 781 -4.76 22.61 -1.05
C PHE A 781 -5.54 23.52 -1.99
N ALA A 782 -5.99 24.70 -1.53
CA ALA A 782 -6.53 25.73 -2.39
C ALA A 782 -5.43 26.59 -3.04
N ASP A 783 -4.19 26.50 -2.56
CA ASP A 783 -3.04 27.16 -3.19
C ASP A 783 -2.85 26.60 -4.62
N PRO A 784 -2.89 27.46 -5.66
CA PRO A 784 -2.64 27.02 -7.02
C PRO A 784 -1.24 26.40 -7.23
N GLU A 785 -0.26 26.69 -6.37
CA GLU A 785 1.09 26.10 -6.38
C GLU A 785 1.13 24.68 -5.80
N VAL A 786 0.10 24.26 -5.06
CA VAL A 786 -0.03 22.91 -4.50
C VAL A 786 -0.78 22.00 -5.48
N VAL A 787 -0.27 20.78 -5.69
CA VAL A 787 -0.90 19.76 -6.52
C VAL A 787 -1.18 18.49 -5.72
N ASP A 788 -2.46 18.23 -5.45
CA ASP A 788 -2.90 16.98 -4.82
C ASP A 788 -2.93 15.82 -5.83
N LEU A 789 -2.08 14.81 -5.60
CA LEU A 789 -2.00 13.58 -6.39
C LEU A 789 -2.21 12.33 -5.53
N ARG A 790 -2.77 12.46 -4.33
CA ARG A 790 -2.88 11.34 -3.36
C ARG A 790 -3.75 10.18 -3.86
N ALA A 791 -4.71 10.44 -4.73
CA ALA A 791 -5.63 9.45 -5.28
C ALA A 791 -5.07 8.65 -6.48
N VAL A 792 -3.84 8.94 -6.91
CA VAL A 792 -3.26 8.42 -8.16
C VAL A 792 -1.83 7.93 -7.94
N THR A 793 -1.31 7.12 -8.87
CA THR A 793 0.08 6.68 -8.80
C THR A 793 0.98 7.66 -9.54
N VAL A 794 1.90 8.29 -8.81
CA VAL A 794 2.90 9.21 -9.36
C VAL A 794 4.07 8.41 -9.95
N LEU A 795 4.56 8.83 -11.12
CA LEU A 795 5.67 8.23 -11.85
C LEU A 795 6.60 9.33 -12.40
N PRO A 796 7.90 9.04 -12.61
CA PRO A 796 8.71 9.87 -13.48
C PRO A 796 8.09 9.92 -14.88
N GLY A 797 8.26 11.05 -15.57
CA GLY A 797 7.78 11.19 -16.94
C GLY A 797 8.41 10.16 -17.89
N PHE A 798 7.60 9.65 -18.83
CA PHE A 798 8.04 8.63 -19.76
C PHE A 798 9.02 9.18 -20.81
N VAL A 799 9.84 8.28 -21.34
CA VAL A 799 10.86 8.53 -22.36
C VAL A 799 10.61 7.62 -23.57
N ASP A 800 10.54 8.22 -24.77
CA ASP A 800 10.51 7.47 -26.04
C ASP A 800 11.86 7.64 -26.77
N ALA A 801 12.70 6.62 -26.74
CA ALA A 801 14.04 6.64 -27.31
C ALA A 801 14.07 6.59 -28.85
N HIS A 802 12.92 6.42 -29.53
CA HIS A 802 12.87 6.35 -31.00
C HIS A 802 11.52 6.81 -31.53
N ILE A 803 11.48 8.04 -32.03
CA ILE A 803 10.31 8.69 -32.61
C ILE A 803 10.67 9.39 -33.93
N HIS A 804 9.66 9.74 -34.73
CA HIS A 804 9.74 10.62 -35.89
C HIS A 804 8.55 11.60 -35.86
N LEU A 805 8.74 12.80 -35.31
CA LEU A 805 7.64 13.77 -35.14
C LEU A 805 7.11 14.34 -36.46
N PHE A 806 7.87 14.25 -37.56
CA PHE A 806 7.41 14.71 -38.88
C PHE A 806 6.66 13.66 -39.68
N LEU A 807 6.47 12.47 -39.12
CA LEU A 807 5.67 11.39 -39.68
C LEU A 807 4.41 11.18 -38.86
N HIS A 808 3.40 10.59 -39.50
CA HIS A 808 2.16 10.14 -38.86
C HIS A 808 1.76 8.75 -39.37
N ALA A 809 0.73 8.15 -38.79
CA ALA A 809 0.46 6.72 -38.96
C ALA A 809 0.42 6.26 -40.42
N TYR A 810 1.14 5.18 -40.73
CA TYR A 810 1.23 4.63 -42.09
C TYR A 810 -0.08 4.03 -42.59
N GLU A 811 -1.01 3.73 -41.67
CA GLU A 811 -2.38 3.34 -42.01
C GLU A 811 -3.20 4.51 -42.59
N GLU A 812 -2.87 5.76 -42.24
CA GLU A 812 -3.55 6.95 -42.79
C GLU A 812 -2.98 7.32 -44.17
N VAL A 813 -1.65 7.51 -44.23
CA VAL A 813 -0.92 7.84 -45.46
C VAL A 813 0.38 7.07 -45.45
N SER A 814 0.73 6.42 -46.56
CA SER A 814 1.99 5.69 -46.63
C SER A 814 3.19 6.60 -46.38
N TRP A 815 4.23 6.08 -45.75
CA TRP A 815 5.51 6.79 -45.58
C TRP A 815 5.97 7.50 -46.87
N GLU A 816 5.93 6.80 -48.01
CA GLU A 816 6.32 7.35 -49.31
C GLU A 816 5.51 8.60 -49.66
N ASP A 817 4.19 8.56 -49.48
CA ASP A 817 3.32 9.68 -49.79
C ASP A 817 3.49 10.83 -48.82
N GLN A 818 3.77 10.56 -47.54
CA GLN A 818 4.09 11.61 -46.58
C GLN A 818 5.36 12.37 -47.00
N VAL A 819 6.43 11.66 -47.34
CA VAL A 819 7.71 12.29 -47.73
C VAL A 819 7.62 12.96 -49.11
N THR A 820 6.90 12.38 -50.06
CA THR A 820 6.89 12.86 -51.47
C THR A 820 5.75 13.79 -51.85
N LYS A 821 4.65 13.78 -51.09
CA LYS A 821 3.42 14.51 -51.44
C LYS A 821 2.99 15.56 -50.41
N GLN A 822 3.36 15.42 -49.14
CA GLN A 822 3.02 16.42 -48.13
C GLN A 822 4.04 17.56 -48.14
N SER A 823 3.54 18.79 -48.08
CA SER A 823 4.40 19.98 -48.06
C SER A 823 5.12 20.14 -46.72
N ALA A 824 6.28 20.80 -46.71
CA ALA A 824 7.01 21.08 -45.48
C ALA A 824 6.17 21.84 -44.42
N PRO A 825 5.40 22.91 -44.76
CA PRO A 825 4.52 23.57 -43.80
C PRO A 825 3.47 22.63 -43.18
N GLU A 826 2.86 21.75 -43.97
CA GLU A 826 1.89 20.77 -43.46
C GLU A 826 2.55 19.85 -42.43
N ARG A 827 3.72 19.29 -42.75
CA ARG A 827 4.44 18.37 -41.88
C ARG A 827 4.93 19.04 -40.59
N ILE A 828 5.38 20.29 -40.65
CA ILE A 828 5.75 21.08 -39.47
C ILE A 828 4.53 21.32 -38.57
N VAL A 829 3.40 21.75 -39.12
CA VAL A 829 2.17 21.96 -38.34
C VAL A 829 1.71 20.67 -37.69
N ARG A 830 1.73 19.55 -38.42
CA ARG A 830 1.45 18.22 -37.86
C ARG A 830 2.41 17.85 -36.73
N ALA A 831 3.72 18.10 -36.89
CA ALA A 831 4.72 17.81 -35.88
C ALA A 831 4.45 18.55 -34.56
N THR A 832 3.92 19.79 -34.60
CA THR A 832 3.50 20.49 -33.38
C THR A 832 2.35 19.79 -32.65
N LEU A 833 1.38 19.25 -33.39
CA LEU A 833 0.28 18.47 -32.82
C LEU A 833 0.77 17.13 -32.28
N HIS A 834 1.74 16.51 -32.95
CA HIS A 834 2.36 15.26 -32.55
C HIS A 834 3.14 15.42 -31.24
N ALA A 835 3.97 16.45 -31.13
CA ALA A 835 4.68 16.81 -29.91
C ALA A 835 3.71 16.99 -28.72
N ARG A 836 2.63 17.76 -28.93
CA ARG A 836 1.59 17.99 -27.92
C ARG A 836 0.91 16.69 -27.50
N ARG A 837 0.48 15.84 -28.45
CA ARG A 837 -0.16 14.55 -28.15
C ARG A 837 0.74 13.61 -27.36
N THR A 838 2.02 13.56 -27.72
CA THR A 838 3.03 12.76 -27.02
C THR A 838 3.22 13.25 -25.58
N LEU A 839 3.34 14.57 -25.37
CA LEU A 839 3.42 15.14 -24.02
C LEU A 839 2.17 14.82 -23.18
N MET A 840 0.97 15.00 -23.73
CA MET A 840 -0.29 14.73 -23.02
C MET A 840 -0.53 13.24 -22.71
N ALA A 841 0.22 12.35 -23.36
CA ALA A 841 0.24 10.92 -23.09
C ALA A 841 1.26 10.53 -21.98
N GLY A 842 1.94 11.51 -21.38
CA GLY A 842 2.89 11.31 -20.28
C GLY A 842 4.36 11.17 -20.71
N TYR A 843 4.68 11.37 -21.98
CA TYR A 843 6.05 11.35 -22.46
C TYR A 843 6.67 12.73 -22.36
N THR A 844 7.62 12.87 -21.43
CA THR A 844 8.27 14.15 -21.12
C THR A 844 9.59 14.34 -21.85
N ALA A 845 10.19 13.26 -22.37
CA ALA A 845 11.37 13.30 -23.22
C ALA A 845 11.26 12.31 -24.38
N VAL A 846 11.77 12.68 -25.56
CA VAL A 846 11.80 11.81 -26.73
C VAL A 846 13.06 12.04 -27.56
N ARG A 847 13.52 11.01 -28.28
CA ARG A 847 14.65 11.09 -29.22
C ARG A 847 14.20 10.80 -30.65
N ASP A 848 14.28 11.82 -31.49
CA ASP A 848 14.00 11.73 -32.92
C ASP A 848 15.23 11.26 -33.67
N LEU A 849 15.06 10.15 -34.38
CA LEU A 849 16.15 9.50 -35.11
C LEU A 849 16.07 9.74 -36.61
N GLY A 850 15.33 10.75 -37.06
CA GLY A 850 15.33 11.16 -38.46
C GLY A 850 14.21 12.14 -38.79
N THR A 851 14.57 13.26 -39.40
CA THR A 851 13.58 14.23 -39.91
C THR A 851 12.76 13.71 -41.09
N GLU A 852 13.19 12.61 -41.71
CA GLU A 852 12.43 11.89 -42.76
C GLU A 852 12.02 12.85 -43.90
N GLY A 853 12.98 13.65 -44.38
CA GLY A 853 12.81 14.57 -45.51
C GLY A 853 12.43 15.99 -45.14
N MET A 854 12.62 16.35 -43.86
CA MET A 854 12.39 17.70 -43.33
C MET A 854 13.69 18.42 -42.96
N ASP A 855 14.81 18.01 -43.56
CA ASP A 855 16.11 18.65 -43.37
C ASP A 855 16.52 18.77 -41.90
N ASP A 856 16.75 19.99 -41.40
CA ASP A 856 17.12 20.33 -40.02
C ASP A 856 15.93 20.87 -39.20
N ALA A 857 14.69 20.63 -39.66
CA ALA A 857 13.47 21.13 -39.03
C ALA A 857 13.27 20.66 -37.58
N ASP A 858 13.83 19.51 -37.19
CA ASP A 858 13.80 19.02 -35.81
C ASP A 858 14.49 19.99 -34.84
N ILE A 859 15.62 20.58 -35.24
CA ILE A 859 16.33 21.60 -34.43
C ILE A 859 15.46 22.83 -34.20
N GLN A 860 14.75 23.28 -35.22
CA GLN A 860 13.84 24.41 -35.10
C GLN A 860 12.61 24.05 -34.27
N LEU A 861 12.05 22.85 -34.43
CA LEU A 861 10.94 22.37 -33.61
C LEU A 861 11.35 22.26 -32.13
N ARG A 862 12.54 21.75 -31.83
CA ARG A 862 13.11 21.71 -30.47
C ARG A 862 13.12 23.09 -29.82
N ARG A 863 13.61 24.10 -30.55
CA ARG A 863 13.64 25.49 -30.07
C ARG A 863 12.26 26.03 -29.69
N LEU A 864 11.19 25.55 -30.34
CA LEU A 864 9.83 25.94 -30.01
C LEU A 864 9.29 25.24 -28.74
N MET A 865 9.87 24.09 -28.36
CA MET A 865 9.43 23.23 -27.23
C MET A 865 10.33 23.31 -25.99
N SER A 866 11.52 23.89 -26.13
CA SER A 866 12.54 23.97 -25.08
C SER A 866 12.70 25.38 -24.52
N GLY A 867 13.31 25.46 -23.34
CA GLY A 867 13.50 26.70 -22.59
C GLY A 867 12.37 26.96 -21.58
N PRO A 868 12.51 27.99 -20.73
CA PRO A 868 11.56 28.26 -19.65
C PRO A 868 10.17 28.68 -20.16
N ASN A 869 10.11 29.29 -21.35
CA ASN A 869 8.87 29.73 -21.98
C ASN A 869 8.74 29.15 -23.40
N PRO A 870 8.38 27.86 -23.53
CA PRO A 870 8.22 27.23 -24.83
C PRO A 870 7.03 27.85 -25.59
N MET A 871 7.18 28.01 -26.90
CA MET A 871 6.12 28.53 -27.77
C MET A 871 5.01 27.50 -28.01
N ILE A 872 5.34 26.21 -27.98
CA ILE A 872 4.38 25.12 -28.12
C ILE A 872 4.62 24.04 -27.06
N PRO A 873 3.58 23.35 -26.59
CA PRO A 873 3.74 22.22 -25.68
C PRO A 873 4.40 21.03 -26.40
N GLY A 874 5.42 20.45 -25.77
CA GLY A 874 6.09 19.26 -26.28
C GLY A 874 7.13 18.70 -25.30
N PRO A 875 7.55 17.43 -25.50
CA PRO A 875 8.59 16.80 -24.68
C PRO A 875 9.95 17.49 -24.85
N ARG A 876 10.93 17.15 -23.99
CA ARG A 876 12.35 17.36 -24.27
C ARG A 876 12.66 16.60 -25.55
N TYR A 877 13.31 17.24 -26.50
CA TYR A 877 13.43 16.72 -27.85
C TYR A 877 14.90 16.57 -28.20
N PHE A 878 15.34 15.32 -28.31
CA PHE A 878 16.71 14.98 -28.71
C PHE A 878 16.73 14.73 -30.21
N CYS A 879 17.54 15.49 -30.94
CA CYS A 879 17.47 15.57 -32.39
C CYS A 879 18.66 14.87 -33.05
N SER A 880 18.42 14.08 -34.09
CA SER A 880 19.48 13.50 -34.91
C SER A 880 19.67 14.12 -36.29
N ASN A 881 18.90 15.16 -36.65
CA ASN A 881 18.81 15.66 -38.02
C ASN A 881 18.46 14.52 -39.00
N ARG A 882 19.03 14.53 -40.21
CA ARG A 882 18.82 13.52 -41.25
C ARG A 882 19.62 12.26 -40.92
N ALA A 883 18.96 11.11 -40.95
CA ALA A 883 19.68 9.82 -40.87
C ALA A 883 20.71 9.71 -42.01
N LEU A 884 21.89 9.14 -41.72
CA LEU A 884 22.93 8.87 -42.72
C LEU A 884 22.70 7.52 -43.40
N THR A 885 22.82 7.50 -44.72
CA THR A 885 22.65 6.30 -45.56
C THR A 885 23.66 6.31 -46.70
N THR A 886 23.94 5.17 -47.31
CA THR A 886 24.75 5.11 -48.54
C THR A 886 23.90 5.23 -49.80
N THR A 887 24.56 5.43 -50.95
CA THR A 887 23.85 5.56 -52.22
C THR A 887 22.90 4.38 -52.47
N ASN A 888 21.65 4.71 -52.81
CA ASN A 888 20.56 3.77 -53.15
C ASN A 888 20.10 2.81 -52.04
N THR A 889 20.40 3.09 -50.76
CA THR A 889 19.99 2.19 -49.65
C THR A 889 18.81 2.72 -48.82
N TYR A 890 18.23 3.88 -49.18
CA TYR A 890 17.12 4.47 -48.44
C TYR A 890 15.74 4.20 -49.04
N GLY A 891 14.85 3.53 -48.27
CA GLY A 891 13.46 3.19 -48.62
C GLY A 891 13.32 1.83 -49.30
N THR A 892 12.56 0.89 -48.71
CA THR A 892 12.34 -0.45 -49.30
C THR A 892 10.86 -0.85 -49.33
N ARG A 893 10.23 -0.78 -50.52
CA ARG A 893 9.17 -1.72 -50.96
C ARG A 893 8.85 -1.54 -52.46
N ARG A 894 8.74 -2.69 -53.16
CA ARG A 894 8.51 -2.93 -54.62
C ARG A 894 9.73 -2.78 -55.54
N ASN A 895 10.50 -3.86 -55.69
CA ASN A 895 11.36 -4.23 -56.84
C ASN A 895 12.32 -3.18 -57.43
N TYR A 896 12.51 -2.03 -56.78
CA TYR A 896 13.27 -0.91 -57.34
C TYR A 896 13.98 -0.18 -56.20
N PHE A 897 15.31 -0.14 -56.27
CA PHE A 897 16.16 0.73 -55.46
C PHE A 897 16.00 2.16 -55.97
N PHE A 898 14.97 2.86 -55.53
CA PHE A 898 14.86 4.30 -55.75
C PHE A 898 14.38 4.95 -54.48
N CYS A 899 15.17 5.92 -53.97
CA CYS A 899 14.62 6.97 -53.10
C CYS A 899 13.33 7.45 -53.76
N PRO A 900 12.19 7.48 -53.04
CA PRO A 900 10.95 7.92 -53.65
C PRO A 900 11.14 9.38 -54.08
N LYS A 901 11.24 9.60 -55.40
CA LYS A 901 11.39 10.94 -55.96
C LYS A 901 10.05 11.65 -55.78
N SER A 902 10.09 12.82 -55.16
CA SER A 902 8.93 13.70 -55.00
C SER A 902 8.11 13.80 -56.30
N LYS A 903 6.79 13.56 -56.20
CA LYS A 903 5.82 13.79 -57.29
C LYS A 903 5.18 15.17 -57.21
N THR A 904 5.47 15.96 -56.18
CA THR A 904 4.98 17.35 -56.05
C THR A 904 5.69 18.33 -56.98
N HIS A 905 6.74 17.90 -57.68
CA HIS A 905 7.36 18.64 -58.78
C HIS A 905 7.14 17.89 -60.11
N PHE A 906 5.99 18.14 -60.76
CA PHE A 906 5.72 17.59 -62.08
C PHE A 906 6.70 18.18 -63.12
N ASN A 907 7.28 17.32 -63.96
CA ASN A 907 8.02 17.68 -65.18
C ASN A 907 9.25 18.60 -65.02
N GLN A 908 10.24 18.20 -64.23
CA GLN A 908 11.57 18.79 -64.36
C GLN A 908 12.64 17.69 -64.41
N ASP A 909 13.21 17.48 -65.59
CA ASP A 909 14.43 16.69 -65.75
C ASP A 909 15.54 17.31 -64.89
N GLY A 910 16.18 16.50 -64.04
CA GLY A 910 17.27 16.95 -63.16
C GLY A 910 16.86 17.45 -61.77
N VAL A 911 15.58 17.37 -61.39
CA VAL A 911 15.17 17.59 -59.99
C VAL A 911 15.41 16.32 -59.18
N GLU A 912 16.42 16.35 -58.31
CA GLU A 912 16.56 15.39 -57.22
C GLU A 912 15.37 15.58 -56.27
N GLY A 913 14.50 14.57 -56.15
CA GLY A 913 13.35 14.63 -55.25
C GLY A 913 13.78 14.69 -53.79
N VAL A 914 12.87 15.05 -52.89
CA VAL A 914 13.10 15.03 -51.44
C VAL A 914 13.54 13.64 -50.99
N THR A 915 14.76 13.52 -50.46
CA THR A 915 15.27 12.30 -49.85
C THR A 915 15.02 12.35 -48.34
N GLY A 916 14.52 11.26 -47.77
CA GLY A 916 14.23 11.25 -46.32
C GLY A 916 15.46 11.12 -45.42
N ALA A 917 16.63 10.81 -46.01
CA ALA A 917 17.93 10.70 -45.37
C ALA A 917 19.02 11.42 -46.18
N GLU A 918 20.18 11.65 -45.56
CA GLU A 918 21.37 12.20 -46.21
C GLU A 918 22.25 11.06 -46.74
N VAL A 919 22.46 11.07 -48.05
CA VAL A 919 23.30 10.08 -48.74
C VAL A 919 24.77 10.48 -48.61
N VAL A 920 25.60 9.57 -48.13
CA VAL A 920 27.05 9.74 -47.96
C VAL A 920 27.80 8.49 -48.41
N ASP A 921 28.85 8.68 -49.22
CA ASP A 921 29.73 7.60 -49.67
C ASP A 921 31.21 8.01 -49.48
N GLY A 922 31.98 7.14 -48.84
CA GLY A 922 33.37 7.36 -48.47
C GLY A 922 33.56 8.09 -47.13
N GLU A 923 34.71 7.83 -46.49
CA GLU A 923 35.06 8.37 -45.16
C GLU A 923 34.97 9.89 -45.09
N VAL A 924 35.36 10.61 -46.14
CA VAL A 924 35.38 12.08 -46.18
C VAL A 924 33.98 12.66 -46.14
N GLU A 925 33.03 12.11 -46.90
CA GLU A 925 31.65 12.60 -46.92
C GLU A 925 30.94 12.26 -45.61
N CYS A 926 31.20 11.09 -45.04
CA CYS A 926 30.77 10.73 -43.69
C CYS A 926 31.23 11.74 -42.63
N ILE A 927 32.53 12.10 -42.61
CA ILE A 927 33.10 13.08 -41.67
C ILE A 927 32.43 14.45 -41.86
N LYS A 928 32.25 14.91 -43.11
CA LYS A 928 31.61 16.20 -43.41
C LYS A 928 30.16 16.22 -42.95
N ALA A 929 29.40 15.16 -43.21
CA ALA A 929 28.00 15.08 -42.82
C ALA A 929 27.84 15.09 -41.29
N VAL A 930 28.64 14.31 -40.56
CA VAL A 930 28.65 14.33 -39.09
C VAL A 930 28.95 15.74 -38.58
N ARG A 931 30.02 16.38 -39.05
CA ARG A 931 30.38 17.75 -38.64
C ARG A 931 29.28 18.75 -38.96
N ARG A 932 28.63 18.63 -40.11
CA ARG A 932 27.53 19.52 -40.53
C ARG A 932 26.30 19.33 -39.65
N GLN A 933 25.90 18.10 -39.36
CA GLN A 933 24.73 17.84 -38.53
C GLN A 933 24.96 18.20 -37.06
N VAL A 934 26.13 17.87 -36.49
CA VAL A 934 26.48 18.31 -35.14
C VAL A 934 26.64 19.84 -35.08
N GLY A 935 27.25 20.46 -36.08
CA GLY A 935 27.33 21.92 -36.19
C GLY A 935 25.97 22.59 -36.36
N GLY A 936 24.98 21.89 -36.93
CA GLY A 936 23.58 22.30 -36.98
C GLY A 936 22.83 22.11 -35.66
N GLY A 937 23.44 21.44 -34.67
CA GLY A 937 22.90 21.24 -33.33
C GLY A 937 22.31 19.86 -33.06
N ALA A 938 22.62 18.83 -33.87
CA ALA A 938 22.22 17.46 -33.57
C ALA A 938 22.81 16.97 -32.24
N ASP A 939 21.97 16.36 -31.40
CA ASP A 939 22.37 15.71 -30.15
C ASP A 939 22.89 14.28 -30.39
N TRP A 940 22.50 13.70 -31.51
CA TRP A 940 22.76 12.31 -31.91
C TRP A 940 23.09 12.23 -33.39
N ILE A 941 23.89 11.24 -33.78
CA ILE A 941 24.02 10.84 -35.20
C ILE A 941 23.29 9.52 -35.41
N LYS A 942 22.37 9.49 -36.36
CA LYS A 942 21.69 8.26 -36.80
C LYS A 942 22.35 7.71 -38.05
N VAL A 943 22.66 6.42 -38.05
CA VAL A 943 23.17 5.71 -39.24
C VAL A 943 22.23 4.55 -39.59
N ARG A 944 21.89 4.41 -40.87
CA ARG A 944 21.28 3.19 -41.42
C ARG A 944 22.36 2.23 -41.85
N SER A 945 22.72 1.32 -40.94
CA SER A 945 23.88 0.43 -41.08
C SER A 945 23.58 -0.89 -41.81
N SER A 946 22.31 -1.25 -41.95
CA SER A 946 21.84 -2.39 -42.76
C SER A 946 20.49 -2.10 -43.42
N VAL A 947 20.17 -2.85 -44.48
CA VAL A 947 18.88 -2.80 -45.21
C VAL A 947 18.36 -4.18 -45.55
N ALA A 948 17.03 -4.33 -45.51
CA ALA A 948 16.33 -5.55 -45.91
C ALA A 948 16.11 -5.63 -47.42
N HIS A 949 16.65 -6.68 -48.06
CA HIS A 949 16.52 -6.91 -49.50
C HIS A 949 15.26 -7.72 -49.85
N ALA A 950 14.42 -7.21 -50.75
CA ALA A 950 13.25 -7.93 -51.26
C ALA A 950 13.68 -9.03 -52.24
N GLY A 951 13.87 -10.26 -51.74
CA GLY A 951 14.10 -11.46 -52.56
C GLY A 951 15.31 -12.31 -52.18
N ILE A 952 16.19 -11.82 -51.30
CA ILE A 952 17.31 -12.58 -50.72
C ILE A 952 17.15 -12.50 -49.21
N ILE A 953 17.21 -13.64 -48.53
CA ILE A 953 17.08 -13.80 -47.07
C ILE A 953 18.39 -13.34 -46.38
N ALA A 954 18.92 -12.18 -46.75
CA ALA A 954 20.13 -11.61 -46.16
C ALA A 954 20.07 -10.09 -46.20
N ASP A 955 20.14 -9.46 -45.04
CA ASP A 955 20.36 -8.02 -44.95
C ASP A 955 21.76 -7.67 -45.43
N ILE A 956 21.85 -6.56 -46.17
CA ILE A 956 23.09 -6.07 -46.73
C ILE A 956 23.60 -4.94 -45.85
N ALA A 957 24.85 -5.01 -45.44
CA ALA A 957 25.55 -3.90 -44.82
C ALA A 957 25.64 -2.73 -45.81
N THR A 958 25.15 -1.57 -45.41
CA THR A 958 25.10 -0.39 -46.28
C THR A 958 26.42 0.37 -46.31
N PHE A 959 27.15 0.40 -45.19
CA PHE A 959 28.43 1.09 -45.02
C PHE A 959 29.60 0.11 -44.89
N SER A 960 30.76 0.50 -45.40
CA SER A 960 32.04 -0.14 -45.11
C SER A 960 32.49 0.13 -43.67
N ARG A 961 33.37 -0.72 -43.14
CA ARG A 961 33.91 -0.56 -41.78
C ARG A 961 34.60 0.79 -41.59
N LYS A 962 35.38 1.24 -42.58
CA LYS A 962 36.09 2.52 -42.52
C LYS A 962 35.14 3.71 -42.46
N GLU A 963 34.04 3.67 -43.20
CA GLU A 963 33.02 4.72 -43.15
C GLU A 963 32.35 4.76 -41.77
N LEU A 964 31.98 3.62 -41.21
CA LEU A 964 31.40 3.56 -39.87
C LEU A 964 32.39 4.04 -38.78
N ASP A 965 33.65 3.62 -38.86
CA ASP A 965 34.71 4.08 -37.94
C ASP A 965 34.91 5.59 -38.07
N ALA A 966 34.89 6.15 -39.29
CA ALA A 966 35.00 7.58 -39.53
C ALA A 966 33.81 8.36 -38.96
N ILE A 967 32.58 7.85 -39.10
CA ILE A 967 31.37 8.45 -38.50
C ILE A 967 31.51 8.48 -36.98
N VAL A 968 31.77 7.34 -36.37
CA VAL A 968 31.81 7.20 -34.91
C VAL A 968 32.97 7.98 -34.30
N ALA A 969 34.17 7.89 -34.86
CA ALA A 969 35.32 8.67 -34.38
C ALA A 969 35.05 10.18 -34.45
N THR A 970 34.42 10.65 -35.54
CA THR A 970 34.09 12.07 -35.68
C THR A 970 33.00 12.50 -34.71
N ALA A 971 31.94 11.70 -34.53
CA ALA A 971 30.87 12.01 -33.59
C ALA A 971 31.39 12.07 -32.15
N HIS A 972 32.21 11.09 -31.74
CA HIS A 972 32.81 11.06 -30.40
C HIS A 972 33.79 12.22 -30.18
N GLN A 973 34.59 12.57 -31.18
CA GLN A 973 35.45 13.77 -31.12
C GLN A 973 34.65 15.05 -30.86
N LEU A 974 33.39 15.08 -31.30
CA LEU A 974 32.48 16.21 -31.13
C LEU A 974 31.54 16.07 -29.92
N GLY A 975 31.69 15.05 -29.08
CA GLY A 975 30.84 14.90 -27.88
C GLY A 975 29.48 14.25 -28.12
N VAL A 976 29.23 13.69 -29.32
CA VAL A 976 27.90 13.22 -29.75
C VAL A 976 27.84 11.69 -29.87
N LYS A 977 26.72 11.12 -29.39
CA LYS A 977 26.45 9.68 -29.45
C LYS A 977 25.92 9.25 -30.82
N VAL A 978 26.07 7.96 -31.13
CA VAL A 978 25.68 7.39 -32.44
C VAL A 978 24.68 6.24 -32.26
N ALA A 979 23.56 6.34 -32.96
CA ALA A 979 22.50 5.34 -33.03
C ALA A 979 22.56 4.60 -34.37
N ALA A 980 22.47 3.26 -34.33
CA ALA A 980 22.48 2.43 -35.53
C ALA A 980 21.10 1.82 -35.78
N HIS A 981 20.46 2.15 -36.91
CA HIS A 981 19.43 1.26 -37.46
C HIS A 981 20.12 0.00 -37.95
N SER A 982 19.82 -1.13 -37.31
CA SER A 982 20.31 -2.42 -37.76
C SER A 982 19.27 -3.51 -37.59
N ALA A 983 19.09 -4.31 -38.64
CA ALA A 983 18.30 -5.52 -38.57
C ALA A 983 19.16 -6.77 -38.30
N HIS A 984 20.50 -6.77 -38.44
CA HIS A 984 21.38 -7.86 -37.98
C HIS A 984 22.55 -7.39 -37.10
N TRP A 985 23.09 -8.30 -36.28
CA TRP A 985 24.26 -8.03 -35.42
C TRP A 985 25.61 -8.06 -36.17
N ASN A 986 25.66 -8.78 -37.29
CA ASN A 986 26.87 -9.02 -38.07
C ASN A 986 26.87 -8.20 -39.36
N ILE A 987 27.25 -6.94 -39.25
CA ILE A 987 27.44 -6.06 -40.40
C ILE A 987 28.86 -6.32 -40.91
N ASN A 988 29.00 -7.06 -42.03
CA ASN A 988 30.28 -7.32 -42.72
C ASN A 988 31.34 -8.19 -42.01
N GLY A 989 30.97 -9.15 -41.15
CA GLY A 989 31.96 -9.97 -40.43
C GLY A 989 32.67 -9.22 -39.29
N THR A 990 32.36 -7.93 -39.13
CA THR A 990 32.64 -7.14 -37.95
C THR A 990 31.37 -7.03 -37.15
N SER A 991 31.30 -7.76 -36.05
CA SER A 991 30.17 -7.62 -35.16
C SER A 991 30.04 -6.18 -34.67
N ILE A 992 28.82 -5.68 -34.43
CA ILE A 992 28.61 -4.44 -33.63
C ILE A 992 29.40 -4.55 -32.31
N ALA A 993 29.48 -5.77 -31.79
CA ALA A 993 30.29 -6.28 -30.69
C ALA A 993 31.83 -6.17 -30.81
N SER A 994 32.38 -5.94 -31.99
CA SER A 994 33.80 -5.70 -32.29
C SER A 994 33.96 -4.43 -33.13
N GLY A 995 32.89 -3.63 -33.15
CA GLY A 995 32.55 -2.61 -34.11
C GLY A 995 32.95 -1.21 -33.69
N PRO A 996 32.59 -0.20 -34.51
CA PRO A 996 32.58 1.19 -34.08
C PRO A 996 31.62 1.33 -32.88
N GLY A 997 32.03 2.01 -31.81
CA GLY A 997 31.31 2.08 -30.52
C GLY A 997 29.95 2.80 -30.57
N PHE A 998 28.93 2.17 -31.15
CA PHE A 998 27.55 2.65 -31.12
C PHE A 998 26.98 2.66 -29.71
N HIS A 999 26.20 3.69 -29.41
CA HIS A 999 25.56 3.86 -28.10
C HIS A 999 24.18 3.24 -28.05
N THR A 1000 23.49 3.19 -29.19
CA THR A 1000 22.22 2.48 -29.30
C THR A 1000 22.12 1.69 -30.59
N VAL A 1001 21.46 0.55 -30.50
CA VAL A 1001 21.02 -0.21 -31.68
C VAL A 1001 19.51 -0.21 -31.71
N GLU A 1002 18.97 0.17 -32.86
CA GLU A 1002 17.53 0.26 -33.08
C GLU A 1002 17.01 -0.96 -33.83
N HIS A 1003 15.80 -1.38 -33.48
CA HIS A 1003 15.10 -2.53 -34.03
C HIS A 1003 15.74 -3.87 -33.64
N GLY A 1004 16.85 -4.24 -34.29
CA GLY A 1004 17.56 -5.47 -33.97
C GLY A 1004 16.89 -6.74 -34.45
N TYR A 1005 16.21 -6.70 -35.59
CA TYR A 1005 15.34 -7.75 -36.13
C TYR A 1005 15.88 -9.18 -35.96
N ASP A 1006 17.14 -9.44 -36.28
CA ASP A 1006 17.85 -10.73 -36.24
C ASP A 1006 19.10 -10.67 -35.32
N MET A 1007 19.13 -9.77 -34.32
CA MET A 1007 20.33 -9.55 -33.49
C MET A 1007 20.74 -10.72 -32.59
N LEU A 1008 19.85 -11.69 -32.37
CA LEU A 1008 20.07 -12.76 -31.38
C LEU A 1008 20.09 -14.18 -31.96
N PHE A 1009 19.93 -14.34 -33.28
CA PHE A 1009 19.55 -15.64 -33.86
C PHE A 1009 20.67 -16.49 -34.48
N ASP A 1010 21.94 -16.06 -34.48
CA ASP A 1010 22.95 -16.75 -35.30
C ASP A 1010 24.11 -17.48 -34.58
N ARG A 1011 24.43 -17.26 -33.29
CA ARG A 1011 25.46 -18.06 -32.58
C ARG A 1011 25.24 -18.25 -31.07
N PRO A 1012 25.54 -19.44 -30.50
CA PRO A 1012 25.21 -19.80 -29.11
C PRO A 1012 26.28 -19.42 -28.06
N ASP A 1013 27.30 -18.61 -28.37
CA ASP A 1013 28.43 -18.39 -27.46
C ASP A 1013 28.32 -17.11 -26.60
N ALA A 1014 28.75 -17.24 -25.34
CA ALA A 1014 28.73 -16.21 -24.31
C ALA A 1014 29.50 -14.91 -24.64
N LYS A 1015 30.27 -14.87 -25.74
CA LYS A 1015 30.95 -13.66 -26.23
C LYS A 1015 29.97 -12.57 -26.67
N HIS A 1016 28.79 -12.94 -27.17
CA HIS A 1016 27.77 -11.98 -27.60
C HIS A 1016 27.05 -11.30 -26.42
N LEU A 1017 27.01 -11.95 -25.25
CA LEU A 1017 26.51 -11.38 -24.00
C LEU A 1017 27.50 -10.42 -23.32
N ARG A 1018 28.81 -10.61 -23.51
CA ARG A 1018 29.86 -9.69 -23.00
C ARG A 1018 29.84 -8.31 -23.65
N VAL A 1019 29.22 -8.20 -24.81
CA VAL A 1019 29.11 -6.96 -25.57
C VAL A 1019 28.06 -6.04 -24.98
N TYR A 1020 26.99 -6.62 -24.44
CA TYR A 1020 26.04 -5.91 -23.59
C TYR A 1020 26.65 -5.49 -22.25
N ARG A 1021 27.85 -6.00 -21.87
CA ARG A 1021 28.57 -5.61 -20.65
C ARG A 1021 29.62 -4.51 -20.85
N GLY A 1022 29.82 -3.99 -22.06
CA GLY A 1022 30.80 -2.92 -22.33
C GLY A 1022 32.27 -3.36 -22.38
N ASP A 1023 32.54 -4.68 -22.39
CA ASP A 1023 33.90 -5.23 -22.26
C ASP A 1023 34.82 -5.01 -23.49
N THR A 1024 34.30 -4.46 -24.60
CA THR A 1024 35.06 -4.38 -25.86
C THR A 1024 35.61 -3.00 -26.19
N LEU A 1025 35.12 -1.92 -25.57
CA LEU A 1025 35.65 -0.55 -25.72
C LEU A 1025 35.38 0.37 -24.51
N GLY A 1026 34.81 -0.13 -23.40
CA GLY A 1026 34.44 0.72 -22.25
C GLY A 1026 33.20 1.59 -22.47
N ILE A 1027 32.44 1.36 -23.55
CA ILE A 1027 31.21 2.09 -23.89
C ILE A 1027 30.01 1.18 -23.63
N LYS A 1028 28.99 1.72 -22.95
CA LYS A 1028 27.74 1.03 -22.67
C LYS A 1028 26.74 1.23 -23.83
N THR A 1029 26.22 0.15 -24.39
CA THR A 1029 25.28 0.17 -25.54
C THR A 1029 23.88 -0.27 -25.11
N TYR A 1030 22.85 0.50 -25.47
CA TYR A 1030 21.45 0.18 -25.22
C TYR A 1030 20.76 -0.39 -26.47
N TRP A 1031 19.82 -1.30 -26.27
CA TRP A 1031 18.96 -1.80 -27.33
C TRP A 1031 17.56 -1.17 -27.27
N VAL A 1032 17.07 -0.68 -28.41
CA VAL A 1032 15.73 -0.10 -28.58
C VAL A 1032 14.95 -0.96 -29.58
N PRO A 1033 14.05 -1.85 -29.11
CA PRO A 1033 13.44 -2.88 -29.97
C PRO A 1033 12.42 -2.38 -30.99
N THR A 1034 11.70 -1.29 -30.74
CA THR A 1034 10.68 -0.71 -31.65
C THR A 1034 9.56 -1.68 -32.03
N LEU A 1035 9.10 -2.48 -31.06
CA LEU A 1035 8.06 -3.49 -31.26
C LEU A 1035 6.76 -2.91 -31.82
N ALA A 1036 6.40 -1.70 -31.39
CA ALA A 1036 5.18 -1.01 -31.77
C ALA A 1036 5.10 -0.74 -33.28
N ALA A 1037 6.20 -0.37 -33.94
CA ALA A 1037 6.23 -0.22 -35.40
C ALA A 1037 6.01 -1.55 -36.12
N TYR A 1038 6.66 -2.63 -35.68
CA TYR A 1038 6.46 -3.96 -36.27
C TYR A 1038 5.03 -4.48 -36.06
N TYR A 1039 4.47 -4.25 -34.87
CA TYR A 1039 3.09 -4.61 -34.55
C TYR A 1039 2.09 -3.84 -35.42
N SER A 1040 2.28 -2.53 -35.57
CA SER A 1040 1.40 -1.68 -36.37
C SER A 1040 1.41 -2.04 -37.86
N MET A 1041 2.55 -2.52 -38.36
CA MET A 1041 2.68 -3.02 -39.74
C MET A 1041 2.33 -4.51 -39.90
N SER A 1042 1.91 -5.20 -38.83
CA SER A 1042 1.69 -6.65 -38.83
C SER A 1042 0.63 -7.11 -39.86
N LYS A 1043 -0.42 -6.31 -40.09
CA LYS A 1043 -1.43 -6.59 -41.14
C LYS A 1043 -0.79 -6.78 -42.52
N ALA A 1044 0.24 -6.00 -42.83
CA ALA A 1044 0.96 -6.05 -44.10
C ALA A 1044 2.15 -7.02 -44.08
N SER A 1045 2.68 -7.38 -42.92
CA SER A 1045 3.83 -8.29 -42.78
C SER A 1045 3.80 -9.09 -41.47
N PRO A 1046 2.91 -10.10 -41.37
CA PRO A 1046 2.75 -10.89 -40.15
C PRO A 1046 4.05 -11.60 -39.73
N ALA A 1047 4.79 -12.15 -40.69
CA ALA A 1047 6.05 -12.86 -40.46
C ALA A 1047 7.12 -11.97 -39.80
N LYS A 1048 7.14 -10.66 -40.10
CA LYS A 1048 8.08 -9.72 -39.48
C LYS A 1048 7.75 -9.48 -38.02
N TRP A 1049 6.46 -9.31 -37.71
CA TRP A 1049 6.02 -9.19 -36.34
C TRP A 1049 6.36 -10.45 -35.53
N GLU A 1050 6.00 -11.62 -36.04
CA GLU A 1050 6.31 -12.90 -35.39
C GLU A 1050 7.81 -13.08 -35.11
N HIS A 1051 8.65 -12.64 -36.06
CA HIS A 1051 10.09 -12.68 -35.89
C HIS A 1051 10.58 -11.73 -34.79
N CYS A 1052 10.13 -10.47 -34.80
CA CYS A 1052 10.50 -9.50 -33.75
C CYS A 1052 10.06 -9.97 -32.37
N GLN A 1053 8.87 -10.57 -32.27
CA GLN A 1053 8.44 -11.20 -31.04
C GLN A 1053 9.47 -12.24 -30.60
N ARG A 1054 9.86 -13.19 -31.47
CA ARG A 1054 10.88 -14.21 -31.12
C ARG A 1054 12.21 -13.60 -30.67
N VAL A 1055 12.66 -12.50 -31.26
CA VAL A 1055 13.94 -11.88 -30.90
C VAL A 1055 13.85 -11.14 -29.58
N PHE A 1056 12.82 -10.34 -29.36
CA PHE A 1056 12.57 -9.75 -28.04
C PHE A 1056 12.46 -10.83 -26.97
N ARG A 1057 11.73 -11.91 -27.31
CA ARG A 1057 11.71 -13.15 -26.55
C ARG A 1057 13.09 -13.59 -26.14
N HIS A 1058 13.91 -13.87 -27.14
CA HIS A 1058 15.26 -14.34 -26.96
C HIS A 1058 16.20 -13.38 -26.20
N ALA A 1059 15.88 -12.09 -26.15
CA ALA A 1059 16.67 -11.07 -25.46
C ALA A 1059 16.39 -11.08 -23.97
N LEU A 1060 15.11 -11.11 -23.60
CA LEU A 1060 14.76 -11.31 -22.21
C LEU A 1060 15.36 -12.65 -21.80
N ASP A 1061 15.25 -13.70 -22.60
CA ASP A 1061 15.80 -15.03 -22.33
C ASP A 1061 17.29 -15.07 -22.06
N ARG A 1062 18.01 -13.99 -22.30
CA ARG A 1062 19.44 -13.85 -22.06
C ARG A 1062 19.77 -12.90 -20.92
N GLY A 1063 18.76 -12.36 -20.24
CA GLY A 1063 18.91 -11.36 -19.19
C GLY A 1063 19.45 -10.03 -19.73
N VAL A 1064 19.08 -9.64 -20.96
CA VAL A 1064 19.45 -8.32 -21.48
C VAL A 1064 18.68 -7.25 -20.71
N GLU A 1065 19.39 -6.42 -19.93
CA GLU A 1065 18.79 -5.39 -19.08
C GLU A 1065 18.96 -3.96 -19.60
N ASP A 1066 19.94 -3.75 -20.50
CA ASP A 1066 20.24 -2.46 -21.13
C ASP A 1066 19.30 -2.19 -22.32
N ILE A 1067 18.00 -2.19 -22.02
CA ILE A 1067 16.92 -1.87 -22.93
C ILE A 1067 16.38 -0.48 -22.60
N ALA A 1068 15.95 0.25 -23.62
CA ALA A 1068 15.15 1.46 -23.47
C ALA A 1068 13.88 1.37 -24.32
N CYS A 1069 12.78 1.95 -23.84
CA CYS A 1069 11.54 2.00 -24.60
C CYS A 1069 11.67 3.02 -25.74
N GLY A 1070 11.37 2.59 -26.97
CA GLY A 1070 11.20 3.49 -28.10
C GLY A 1070 10.42 2.79 -29.20
N GLY A 1071 9.33 3.40 -29.67
CA GLY A 1071 8.33 2.71 -30.49
C GLY A 1071 8.59 2.74 -31.98
N ASP A 1072 9.51 3.60 -32.45
CA ASP A 1072 9.52 4.12 -33.82
C ASP A 1072 8.16 4.82 -34.10
N THR A 1073 7.76 5.65 -33.13
CA THR A 1073 6.48 6.37 -33.13
C THR A 1073 6.45 7.37 -34.28
N GLY A 1074 5.37 7.41 -35.06
CA GLY A 1074 5.35 8.01 -36.40
C GLY A 1074 4.98 6.97 -37.45
N VAL A 1075 5.34 5.70 -37.24
CA VAL A 1075 4.74 4.57 -37.98
C VAL A 1075 3.27 4.37 -37.58
N PHE A 1076 2.96 4.66 -36.31
CA PHE A 1076 1.63 4.69 -35.72
C PHE A 1076 1.41 6.04 -35.01
N ASN A 1077 0.22 6.25 -34.47
CA ASN A 1077 -0.21 7.55 -33.96
C ASN A 1077 0.62 8.04 -32.77
N HIS A 1078 1.06 9.30 -32.85
CA HIS A 1078 1.63 10.04 -31.73
C HIS A 1078 0.62 10.19 -30.58
N GLY A 1079 1.10 10.00 -29.35
CA GLY A 1079 0.28 9.86 -28.15
C GLY A 1079 -0.13 8.41 -27.84
N GLU A 1080 0.14 7.46 -28.74
CA GLU A 1080 -0.04 6.02 -28.50
C GLU A 1080 1.28 5.31 -28.20
N ASN A 1081 2.35 6.08 -27.93
CA ASN A 1081 3.72 5.62 -27.67
C ASN A 1081 3.78 4.48 -26.63
N ALA A 1082 2.88 4.51 -25.63
CA ALA A 1082 2.75 3.47 -24.62
C ALA A 1082 2.48 2.07 -25.19
N LEU A 1083 2.07 1.96 -26.46
CA LEU A 1083 2.00 0.70 -27.19
C LEU A 1083 3.31 -0.10 -27.10
N GLU A 1084 4.47 0.55 -27.11
CA GLU A 1084 5.76 -0.14 -26.93
C GLU A 1084 5.84 -0.84 -25.57
N MET A 1085 5.60 -0.10 -24.48
CA MET A 1085 5.57 -0.64 -23.12
C MET A 1085 4.52 -1.75 -22.97
N LYS A 1086 3.33 -1.56 -23.55
CA LYS A 1086 2.26 -2.57 -23.57
C LYS A 1086 2.72 -3.85 -24.25
N LEU A 1087 3.35 -3.73 -25.42
CA LEU A 1087 3.88 -4.88 -26.16
C LEU A 1087 5.00 -5.57 -25.40
N MET A 1088 5.94 -4.83 -24.80
CA MET A 1088 7.01 -5.43 -23.98
C MET A 1088 6.44 -6.31 -22.85
N VAL A 1089 5.43 -5.82 -22.12
CA VAL A 1089 4.76 -6.60 -21.07
C VAL A 1089 3.97 -7.78 -21.67
N ARG A 1090 3.27 -7.58 -22.80
CA ARG A 1090 2.55 -8.67 -23.51
C ARG A 1090 3.48 -9.78 -24.01
N LEU A 1091 4.70 -9.43 -24.38
CA LEU A 1091 5.65 -10.42 -24.88
C LEU A 1091 6.30 -11.21 -23.74
N GLY A 1092 6.45 -10.61 -22.54
CA GLY A 1092 6.85 -11.32 -21.33
C GLY A 1092 7.77 -10.55 -20.37
N ALA A 1093 7.98 -9.25 -20.58
CA ALA A 1093 8.79 -8.42 -19.69
C ALA A 1093 8.08 -8.11 -18.36
N ASP A 1094 8.83 -8.06 -17.25
CA ASP A 1094 8.33 -7.54 -15.98
C ASP A 1094 8.00 -6.05 -16.14
N TRP A 1095 6.78 -5.64 -15.78
CA TRP A 1095 6.32 -4.27 -15.96
C TRP A 1095 7.15 -3.24 -15.17
N ARG A 1096 7.78 -3.61 -14.04
CA ARG A 1096 8.69 -2.74 -13.30
C ARG A 1096 9.96 -2.47 -14.10
N LYS A 1097 10.50 -3.51 -14.76
CA LYS A 1097 11.63 -3.36 -15.68
C LYS A 1097 11.23 -2.50 -16.89
N VAL A 1098 10.04 -2.72 -17.44
CA VAL A 1098 9.51 -1.89 -18.54
C VAL A 1098 9.35 -0.42 -18.13
N LEU A 1099 8.82 -0.15 -16.93
CA LEU A 1099 8.76 1.23 -16.41
C LEU A 1099 10.16 1.83 -16.26
N ARG A 1100 11.13 1.08 -15.74
CA ARG A 1100 12.53 1.54 -15.70
C ARG A 1100 13.07 1.82 -17.10
N TRP A 1101 12.82 0.95 -18.08
CA TRP A 1101 13.18 1.15 -19.51
C TRP A 1101 12.51 2.37 -20.14
N GLY A 1102 11.29 2.68 -19.73
CA GLY A 1102 10.54 3.86 -20.17
C GLY A 1102 10.80 5.11 -19.33
N THR A 1103 11.67 5.07 -18.32
CA THR A 1103 11.99 6.22 -17.46
C THR A 1103 13.51 6.36 -17.30
N LEU A 1104 14.09 5.81 -16.23
CA LEU A 1104 15.50 5.95 -15.87
C LEU A 1104 16.46 5.41 -16.95
N ASN A 1105 16.19 4.21 -17.47
CA ASN A 1105 16.99 3.65 -18.56
C ASN A 1105 16.76 4.41 -19.87
N GLY A 1106 15.58 5.01 -20.07
CA GLY A 1106 15.33 5.93 -21.17
C GLY A 1106 16.26 7.15 -21.12
N TRP A 1107 16.41 7.78 -19.94
CA TRP A 1107 17.38 8.85 -19.74
C TRP A 1107 18.83 8.37 -19.95
N HIS A 1108 19.24 7.25 -19.32
CA HIS A 1108 20.58 6.70 -19.51
C HIS A 1108 20.91 6.42 -20.99
N CYS A 1109 19.89 5.99 -21.75
CA CYS A 1109 20.00 5.75 -23.18
C CYS A 1109 20.23 7.06 -23.96
N ILE A 1110 19.43 8.10 -23.74
CA ILE A 1110 19.39 9.29 -24.61
C ILE A 1110 20.26 10.48 -24.15
N ARG A 1111 20.72 10.49 -22.89
CA ARG A 1111 21.58 11.56 -22.33
C ARG A 1111 22.86 11.78 -23.14
N SER A 1112 23.46 12.96 -23.06
CA SER A 1112 24.70 13.30 -23.76
C SER A 1112 25.92 12.51 -23.24
N MET A 1113 27.05 12.58 -23.96
CA MET A 1113 28.30 11.94 -23.52
C MET A 1113 28.91 12.60 -22.26
N ALA A 1114 28.47 13.80 -21.89
CA ALA A 1114 28.95 14.48 -20.68
C ALA A 1114 28.55 13.76 -19.37
N TRP A 1115 27.63 12.80 -19.46
CA TRP A 1115 27.16 11.98 -18.33
C TRP A 1115 27.81 10.60 -18.24
N GLU A 1116 28.79 10.33 -19.11
CA GLU A 1116 29.50 9.05 -19.16
C GLU A 1116 30.83 9.12 -18.41
N GLY A 1117 31.31 7.97 -17.91
CA GLY A 1117 32.60 7.88 -17.21
C GLY A 1117 32.61 8.45 -15.79
N GLU A 1118 33.82 8.65 -15.26
CA GLU A 1118 34.07 9.13 -13.89
C GLU A 1118 33.61 10.58 -13.71
N GLU A 1119 33.96 11.48 -14.64
CA GLU A 1119 33.54 12.88 -14.62
C GLU A 1119 32.01 13.03 -14.64
N GLY A 1120 31.30 12.22 -15.45
CA GLY A 1120 29.84 12.21 -15.47
C GLY A 1120 29.22 11.69 -14.16
N SER A 1121 29.89 10.77 -13.48
CA SER A 1121 29.47 10.25 -12.17
C SER A 1121 29.67 11.30 -11.06
N GLU A 1122 30.80 12.02 -11.10
CA GLU A 1122 31.06 13.16 -10.22
C GLU A 1122 30.06 14.29 -10.45
N ARG A 1123 29.75 14.60 -11.72
CA ARG A 1123 28.73 15.58 -12.09
C ARG A 1123 27.36 15.19 -11.58
N LEU A 1124 26.97 13.91 -11.68
CA LEU A 1124 25.71 13.43 -11.12
C LEU A 1124 25.64 13.59 -9.60
N ALA A 1125 26.76 13.36 -8.89
CA ALA A 1125 26.84 13.62 -7.45
C ALA A 1125 26.72 15.13 -7.12
N GLN A 1126 27.24 16.01 -7.98
CA GLN A 1126 27.10 17.46 -7.83
C GLN A 1126 25.67 17.95 -8.07
N VAL A 1127 24.91 17.31 -8.98
CA VAL A 1127 23.50 17.65 -9.23
C VAL A 1127 22.64 17.50 -7.97
N GLU A 1128 22.89 16.49 -7.14
CA GLU A 1128 22.13 16.28 -5.89
C GLU A 1128 22.32 17.45 -4.89
N SER A 1129 23.42 18.19 -5.00
CA SER A 1129 23.67 19.41 -4.23
C SER A 1129 23.01 20.67 -4.80
N LEU A 1130 22.23 20.56 -5.90
CA LEU A 1130 21.62 21.68 -6.64
C LEU A 1130 22.64 22.71 -7.13
N SER A 1131 23.87 22.27 -7.41
CA SER A 1131 24.97 23.14 -7.85
C SER A 1131 24.94 23.46 -9.34
N GLU A 1132 24.17 22.71 -10.14
CA GLU A 1132 23.94 22.97 -11.57
C GLU A 1132 22.50 23.46 -11.82
N ASP A 1133 22.38 24.56 -12.56
CA ASP A 1133 21.10 25.16 -12.96
C ASP A 1133 20.79 24.82 -14.42
N VAL A 1134 19.56 24.36 -14.69
CA VAL A 1134 19.04 24.03 -16.03
C VAL A 1134 19.22 25.18 -17.02
N ARG A 1135 19.12 26.43 -16.55
CA ARG A 1135 19.32 27.64 -17.36
C ARG A 1135 20.75 27.81 -17.84
N LEU A 1136 21.71 27.17 -17.17
CA LEU A 1136 23.14 27.19 -17.48
C LEU A 1136 23.55 26.00 -18.37
N VAL A 1137 22.98 24.82 -18.14
CA VAL A 1137 23.40 23.57 -18.82
C VAL A 1137 22.51 23.18 -20.02
N GLY A 1138 21.27 23.68 -20.10
CA GLY A 1138 20.33 23.43 -21.19
C GLY A 1138 19.30 22.32 -20.90
N ASP A 1139 18.15 22.39 -21.59
CA ASP A 1139 16.97 21.53 -21.36
C ASP A 1139 17.28 20.02 -21.50
N ASN A 1140 18.14 19.64 -22.44
CA ASN A 1140 18.49 18.23 -22.67
C ASN A 1140 19.64 17.72 -21.76
N GLU A 1141 20.31 18.62 -21.03
CA GLU A 1141 21.44 18.26 -20.15
C GLU A 1141 21.03 18.07 -18.70
N VAL A 1142 19.75 18.26 -18.35
CA VAL A 1142 19.26 17.99 -17.00
C VAL A 1142 19.01 16.49 -16.83
N PRO A 1143 19.42 15.85 -15.73
CA PRO A 1143 19.05 14.47 -15.47
C PRO A 1143 17.54 14.32 -15.26
N PHE A 1144 16.94 13.27 -15.83
CA PHE A 1144 15.51 12.96 -15.69
C PHE A 1144 15.30 11.44 -15.63
N GLY A 1145 14.04 11.00 -15.61
CA GLY A 1145 13.68 9.57 -15.54
C GLY A 1145 13.65 9.00 -14.12
N ALA A 1146 13.84 9.84 -13.10
CA ALA A 1146 13.60 9.53 -11.69
C ALA A 1146 13.07 10.77 -10.96
N ILE A 1147 12.28 10.57 -9.91
CA ILE A 1147 11.83 11.65 -9.02
C ILE A 1147 12.82 11.72 -7.86
N LYS A 1148 13.85 12.54 -8.03
CA LYS A 1148 14.93 12.72 -7.05
C LYS A 1148 15.39 14.17 -7.06
N LYS A 1149 15.85 14.67 -5.91
CA LYS A 1149 16.48 15.99 -5.81
C LYS A 1149 17.54 16.22 -6.89
N GLY A 1150 17.48 17.38 -7.54
CA GLY A 1150 18.37 17.79 -8.63
C GLY A 1150 17.99 17.25 -10.01
N PHE A 1151 17.06 16.31 -10.11
CA PHE A 1151 16.52 15.87 -11.40
C PHE A 1151 15.46 16.85 -11.89
N ALA A 1152 15.19 16.83 -13.20
CA ALA A 1152 14.10 17.58 -13.79
C ALA A 1152 12.76 17.21 -13.14
N ALA A 1153 11.93 18.21 -12.88
CA ALA A 1153 10.54 18.05 -12.47
C ALA A 1153 9.66 17.62 -13.66
N ASP A 1154 9.96 16.43 -14.17
CA ASP A 1154 9.25 15.73 -15.22
C ASP A 1154 8.44 14.60 -14.57
N ILE A 1155 7.19 14.91 -14.22
CA ILE A 1155 6.35 14.08 -13.35
C ILE A 1155 5.03 13.80 -14.06
N ILE A 1156 4.57 12.56 -13.98
CA ILE A 1156 3.24 12.17 -14.46
C ILE A 1156 2.49 11.43 -13.36
N ALA A 1157 1.17 11.37 -13.46
CA ALA A 1157 0.38 10.51 -12.60
C ALA A 1157 -0.67 9.73 -13.37
N THR A 1158 -0.85 8.48 -12.99
CA THR A 1158 -1.85 7.58 -13.56
C THR A 1158 -2.92 7.20 -12.55
N SER A 1159 -4.18 7.25 -12.98
CA SER A 1159 -5.31 6.71 -12.22
C SER A 1159 -5.45 5.19 -12.36
N GLY A 1160 -4.72 4.58 -13.31
CA GLY A 1160 -4.75 3.15 -13.54
C GLY A 1160 -3.77 2.40 -12.63
N SER A 1161 -4.14 1.17 -12.27
CA SER A 1161 -3.28 0.31 -11.46
C SER A 1161 -2.20 -0.35 -12.32
N LEU A 1162 -0.94 0.02 -12.13
CA LEU A 1162 0.24 -0.58 -12.78
C LEU A 1162 0.35 -2.09 -12.57
N GLU A 1163 -0.21 -2.58 -11.47
CA GLU A 1163 -0.18 -3.99 -11.12
C GLU A 1163 -1.34 -4.78 -11.76
N LYS A 1164 -2.62 -4.40 -11.55
CA LYS A 1164 -3.82 -5.00 -12.22
C LYS A 1164 -3.70 -5.02 -13.72
N ALA A 1165 -3.41 -3.86 -14.25
CA ALA A 1165 -3.79 -3.49 -15.59
C ALA A 1165 -2.75 -2.52 -16.12
N PHE A 1166 -1.49 -2.97 -16.15
CA PHE A 1166 -0.37 -2.17 -16.61
C PHE A 1166 -0.68 -1.43 -17.91
N GLU A 1167 -1.23 -2.14 -18.90
CA GLU A 1167 -1.54 -1.56 -20.19
C GLU A 1167 -2.57 -0.42 -20.15
N ASN A 1168 -3.56 -0.52 -19.25
CA ASN A 1168 -4.53 0.54 -19.04
C ASN A 1168 -3.89 1.68 -18.24
N ALA A 1169 -3.04 1.36 -17.27
CA ALA A 1169 -2.38 2.34 -16.41
C ALA A 1169 -1.37 3.21 -17.16
N VAL A 1170 -0.68 2.69 -18.18
CA VAL A 1170 0.22 3.48 -19.02
C VAL A 1170 -0.49 4.09 -20.24
N ASP A 1171 -1.80 3.88 -20.39
CA ASP A 1171 -2.55 4.46 -21.49
C ASP A 1171 -2.73 5.97 -21.31
N LYS A 1172 -2.72 6.72 -22.43
CA LYS A 1172 -2.94 8.17 -22.46
C LYS A 1172 -4.23 8.62 -21.74
N SER A 1173 -5.24 7.76 -21.69
CA SER A 1173 -6.51 8.01 -20.99
C SER A 1173 -6.40 7.90 -19.47
N ALA A 1174 -5.50 7.06 -18.95
CA ALA A 1174 -5.27 6.91 -17.52
C ALA A 1174 -4.25 7.91 -16.97
N ILE A 1175 -3.41 8.50 -17.83
CA ILE A 1175 -2.51 9.60 -17.44
C ILE A 1175 -3.35 10.85 -17.15
N VAL A 1176 -3.53 11.17 -15.88
CA VAL A 1176 -4.36 12.29 -15.43
C VAL A 1176 -3.56 13.55 -15.11
N PHE A 1177 -2.25 13.42 -14.89
CA PHE A 1177 -1.36 14.54 -14.59
C PHE A 1177 -0.09 14.47 -15.42
N VAL A 1178 0.38 15.62 -15.92
CA VAL A 1178 1.66 15.77 -16.64
C VAL A 1178 2.29 17.11 -16.28
N MET A 1179 3.52 17.05 -15.77
CA MET A 1179 4.43 18.16 -15.53
C MET A 1179 5.74 17.92 -16.29
N LYS A 1180 6.28 18.96 -16.93
CA LYS A 1180 7.59 18.94 -17.59
C LYS A 1180 8.35 20.20 -17.19
N GLY A 1181 9.57 20.03 -16.67
CA GLY A 1181 10.43 21.14 -16.26
C GLY A 1181 9.75 22.07 -15.26
N GLY A 1182 8.98 21.51 -14.30
CA GLY A 1182 8.27 22.28 -13.27
C GLY A 1182 6.97 22.93 -13.73
N ARG A 1183 6.66 22.92 -15.03
CA ARG A 1183 5.40 23.45 -15.58
C ARG A 1183 4.37 22.34 -15.77
N VAL A 1184 3.15 22.56 -15.29
CA VAL A 1184 2.01 21.63 -15.47
C VAL A 1184 1.38 21.84 -16.85
N TYR A 1185 1.22 20.75 -17.58
CA TYR A 1185 0.59 20.71 -18.92
C TYR A 1185 -0.74 19.93 -18.92
N LYS A 1186 -0.92 19.01 -17.98
CA LYS A 1186 -2.17 18.25 -17.80
C LYS A 1186 -2.50 18.11 -16.32
N ARG A 1187 -3.76 18.36 -15.94
CA ARG A 1187 -4.30 18.21 -14.58
C ARG A 1187 -5.71 17.63 -14.67
N ASP A 1188 -6.03 16.67 -13.81
CA ASP A 1188 -7.33 15.99 -13.77
C ASP A 1188 -7.80 15.41 -15.12
N GLY A 1189 -6.84 14.91 -15.90
CA GLY A 1189 -7.08 14.35 -17.24
C GLY A 1189 -7.29 15.39 -18.34
N LYS A 1190 -7.28 16.69 -18.01
CA LYS A 1190 -7.48 17.81 -18.94
C LYS A 1190 -6.19 18.59 -19.14
N GLU A 1191 -6.04 19.14 -20.32
CA GLU A 1191 -4.91 20.02 -20.62
C GLU A 1191 -5.09 21.39 -19.94
N VAL A 1192 -3.98 21.93 -19.46
CA VAL A 1192 -3.92 23.24 -18.80
C VAL A 1192 -3.32 24.25 -19.78
N ALA A 1193 -3.84 25.48 -19.79
CA ALA A 1193 -3.54 26.50 -20.79
C ALA A 1193 -2.12 27.10 -20.68
#